data_AF-A0A950C2E4-F1
#
_entry.id   AF-A0A950C2E4-F1
#
_cell.length_a   1.000
_cell.length_b   1.000
_cell.length_c   1.000
_cell.angle_alpha   90.00
_cell.angle_beta   90.00
_cell.angle_gamma   90.00
#
_symmetry.space_group_name_H-M   'P 1'
#
loop_
_entity.id
_entity.type
_entity.pdbx_description
1 polymer ?
#
loop_
_entity_poly.entity_id
_entity_poly.type
_entity_poly.pdbx_seq_one_letter_code
_entity_poly.pdbx_strand_id
1 'polypeptide(L)'
;GLIANGYVPGSGVPVTLIGYSGGAQMAAGAARLLRHALEAQVDLITLGGVMSGSGWFLDLGHVYHQVGDKDNIQRLGPILFPSRWKIMSLSQWNRALRLGRITHIALGPVCHMEPGGMFDATARLPDGRTHLEQTLDNITRIVAGRFAIPMPPPKRLTNYSYYVASAWNRPEYYPPGVALQGGPYVPLAAWMGRLILPRRDERDAVRGAWLEVHHAPEGCTHLLGQRAKLRWSGDADVQRRVVAVTRDLFFSADAEYSSTTGGTVCPTRLNQWQLVDPLESLAGSRPLDDVMVMLVDAVHLDDGDDPVLRIAREPVQIAGCYYGLVRFIGPLGAERFRAVHFNAASCAFDGPQEELTVPAAVANPEHRAPSSMRDIERSPLNEQGFYIYGSPDASGALVVRALAPRSTLAVRPGRVVAGARDGYRYVRKGAWGDLLPRKGTASSVLVRDRSDTRAEAQAKDDWAEGDRALLIHVFGGVGGQLREEAAKGPIYLGHFAYGEARVVRDALCGDLRFDITYYQVYAHNEDGLVSGAQHWSRYMGDRQFGWLGERPVCDILIRHDAFTSDFTLDDGRQASVLGTLCLHLEVMAQRYRIANGTGCAYVGPANNCAQDSNRALFATLGDVQDAVRDPKAVAAWKERFPEQVERYEHLAQLVRALRPRLQTFGGPRRDWVSNEFSMGSTLEDHPLQQVIMALGSWRMALPRFASDTIVKTFLDNGAAVWVLFFDQVGGVYPEIEPIAPLTL
;
A
#
# COMPACT_ATOMS: atom_id res chain seq x y z
N GLY A 1 23.29 -37.71 -26.04
CA GLY A 1 23.06 -36.69 -27.08
C GLY A 1 24.10 -35.60 -26.99
N LEU A 2 23.81 -34.53 -26.24
CA LEU A 2 24.69 -33.35 -26.12
C LEU A 2 26.09 -33.67 -25.58
N ILE A 3 26.17 -34.36 -24.43
CA ILE A 3 27.46 -34.74 -23.82
C ILE A 3 28.31 -35.59 -24.77
N ALA A 4 27.68 -36.54 -25.47
CA ALA A 4 28.36 -37.40 -26.45
C ALA A 4 28.90 -36.62 -27.67
N ASN A 5 28.38 -35.42 -27.93
CA ASN A 5 28.85 -34.51 -28.98
C ASN A 5 29.68 -33.35 -28.41
N GLY A 6 30.26 -33.52 -27.21
CA GLY A 6 31.22 -32.58 -26.64
C GLY A 6 30.62 -31.39 -25.89
N TYR A 7 29.31 -31.38 -25.62
CA TYR A 7 28.72 -30.35 -24.75
C TYR A 7 29.18 -30.54 -23.30
N VAL A 8 29.71 -29.47 -22.70
CA VAL A 8 30.20 -29.46 -21.32
C VAL A 8 29.14 -28.81 -20.41
N PRO A 9 28.54 -29.54 -19.46
CA PRO A 9 27.64 -28.95 -18.45
C PRO A 9 28.34 -27.81 -17.67
N GLY A 10 27.62 -26.74 -17.36
CA GLY A 10 28.16 -25.56 -16.69
C GLY A 10 29.00 -24.63 -17.59
N SER A 11 29.16 -24.95 -18.89
CA SER A 11 29.90 -24.10 -19.84
C SER A 11 29.24 -22.75 -20.13
N GLY A 12 27.97 -22.57 -19.75
CA GLY A 12 27.17 -21.38 -20.08
C GLY A 12 26.75 -21.29 -21.55
N VAL A 13 27.15 -22.22 -22.42
CA VAL A 13 26.73 -22.27 -23.82
C VAL A 13 25.25 -22.63 -23.89
N PRO A 14 24.39 -21.79 -24.51
CA PRO A 14 22.94 -22.02 -24.54
C PRO A 14 22.58 -23.27 -25.35
N VAL A 15 21.48 -23.91 -24.97
CA VAL A 15 20.93 -25.08 -25.66
C VAL A 15 19.60 -24.71 -26.28
N THR A 16 19.44 -24.91 -27.58
CA THR A 16 18.16 -24.66 -28.26
C THR A 16 17.46 -25.98 -28.56
N LEU A 17 16.24 -26.14 -28.06
CA LEU A 17 15.35 -27.24 -28.45
C LEU A 17 14.50 -26.82 -29.65
N ILE A 18 14.27 -27.75 -30.57
CA ILE A 18 13.37 -27.54 -31.71
C ILE A 18 12.24 -28.57 -31.61
N GLY A 19 10.99 -28.09 -31.56
CA GLY A 19 9.82 -28.94 -31.45
C GLY A 19 8.79 -28.65 -32.54
N TYR A 20 8.38 -29.67 -33.29
CA TYR A 20 7.32 -29.57 -34.30
C TYR A 20 5.99 -30.11 -33.76
N SER A 21 4.89 -29.39 -34.01
CA SER A 21 3.55 -29.78 -33.59
C SER A 21 3.48 -30.12 -32.09
N GLY A 22 2.95 -31.30 -31.71
CA GLY A 22 2.94 -31.78 -30.31
C GLY A 22 4.34 -32.00 -29.71
N GLY A 23 5.39 -32.15 -30.54
CA GLY A 23 6.77 -32.20 -30.09
C GLY A 23 7.23 -30.91 -29.40
N ALA A 24 6.58 -29.77 -29.68
CA ALA A 24 6.81 -28.52 -28.96
C ALA A 24 6.40 -28.61 -27.48
N GLN A 25 5.30 -29.31 -27.17
CA GLN A 25 4.88 -29.55 -25.79
C GLN A 25 5.89 -30.42 -25.04
N MET A 26 6.39 -31.47 -25.70
CA MET A 26 7.40 -32.36 -25.13
C MET A 26 8.72 -31.61 -24.89
N ALA A 27 9.15 -30.80 -25.84
CA ALA A 27 10.34 -29.96 -25.70
C ALA A 27 10.20 -28.94 -24.56
N ALA A 28 9.07 -28.24 -24.46
CA ALA A 28 8.78 -27.33 -23.34
C ALA A 28 8.78 -28.05 -21.98
N GLY A 29 8.23 -29.27 -21.91
CA GLY A 29 8.25 -30.10 -20.70
C GLY A 29 9.66 -30.55 -20.30
N ALA A 30 10.50 -30.92 -21.27
CA ALA A 30 11.87 -31.37 -21.03
C ALA A 30 12.83 -30.23 -20.68
N ALA A 31 12.53 -29.01 -21.12
CA ALA A 31 13.46 -27.89 -21.04
C ALA A 31 13.88 -27.51 -19.61
N ARG A 32 12.94 -27.54 -18.65
CA ARG A 32 13.27 -27.29 -17.24
C ARG A 32 14.28 -28.30 -16.72
N LEU A 33 14.09 -29.58 -17.00
CA LEU A 33 15.00 -30.65 -16.57
C LEU A 33 16.38 -30.46 -17.19
N LEU A 34 16.44 -30.14 -18.48
CA LEU A 34 17.69 -29.89 -19.20
C LEU A 34 18.43 -28.66 -18.67
N ARG A 35 17.72 -27.56 -18.38
CA ARG A 35 18.31 -26.36 -17.78
C ARG A 35 19.00 -26.67 -16.46
N HIS A 36 18.35 -27.44 -15.59
CA HIS A 36 18.93 -27.81 -14.29
C HIS A 36 20.09 -28.80 -14.46
N ALA A 37 19.96 -29.79 -15.35
CA ALA A 37 21.00 -30.80 -15.55
C ALA A 37 22.25 -30.26 -16.26
N LEU A 38 22.11 -29.24 -17.10
CA LEU A 38 23.20 -28.67 -17.89
C LEU A 38 23.74 -27.35 -17.34
N GLU A 39 23.07 -26.75 -16.36
CA GLU A 39 23.37 -25.41 -15.82
C GLU A 39 23.50 -24.35 -16.93
N ALA A 40 22.62 -24.41 -17.92
CA ALA A 40 22.67 -23.57 -19.11
C ALA A 40 21.29 -23.02 -19.49
N GLN A 41 21.27 -21.87 -20.15
CA GLN A 41 20.05 -21.30 -20.71
C GLN A 41 19.49 -22.24 -21.79
N VAL A 42 18.18 -22.50 -21.74
CA VAL A 42 17.48 -23.32 -22.74
C VAL A 42 16.47 -22.46 -23.47
N ASP A 43 16.63 -22.34 -24.79
CA ASP A 43 15.67 -21.70 -25.67
C ASP A 43 14.85 -22.76 -26.43
N LEU A 44 13.66 -22.38 -26.87
CA LEU A 44 12.75 -23.27 -27.59
C LEU A 44 12.30 -22.65 -28.90
N ILE A 45 12.62 -23.28 -30.02
CA ILE A 45 12.00 -22.98 -31.33
C ILE A 45 10.86 -23.97 -31.54
N THR A 46 9.66 -23.46 -31.76
CA THR A 46 8.52 -24.31 -32.09
C THR A 46 8.04 -24.04 -33.49
N LEU A 47 7.70 -25.11 -34.21
CA LEU A 47 7.18 -25.09 -35.57
C LEU A 47 5.74 -25.60 -35.54
N GLY A 48 4.76 -24.72 -35.69
CA GLY A 48 3.34 -25.07 -35.56
C GLY A 48 2.99 -25.65 -34.20
N GLY A 49 3.71 -25.25 -33.14
CA GLY A 49 3.68 -25.93 -31.85
C GLY A 49 2.28 -26.03 -31.24
N VAL A 50 1.82 -27.26 -30.98
CA VAL A 50 0.56 -27.54 -30.28
C VAL A 50 0.89 -27.77 -28.81
N MET A 51 0.81 -26.70 -28.02
CA MET A 51 1.15 -26.70 -26.61
C MET A 51 -0.06 -26.36 -25.76
N SER A 52 -0.15 -26.95 -24.58
CA SER A 52 -1.21 -26.69 -23.62
C SER A 52 -1.08 -25.33 -22.94
N GLY A 53 0.14 -24.78 -22.86
CA GLY A 53 0.41 -23.58 -22.08
C GLY A 53 0.63 -23.85 -20.58
N SER A 54 0.54 -25.11 -20.14
CA SER A 54 0.78 -25.53 -18.75
C SER A 54 2.24 -25.95 -18.46
N GLY A 55 3.13 -25.87 -19.46
CA GLY A 55 4.56 -26.09 -19.29
C GLY A 55 5.25 -24.95 -18.54
N TRP A 56 6.51 -25.16 -18.16
CA TRP A 56 7.33 -24.21 -17.41
C TRP A 56 7.92 -23.10 -18.32
N PHE A 57 7.05 -22.38 -19.04
CA PHE A 57 7.47 -21.40 -20.05
C PHE A 57 8.27 -20.23 -19.46
N LEU A 58 8.09 -19.93 -18.17
CA LEU A 58 8.88 -18.93 -17.46
C LEU A 58 10.29 -19.40 -17.09
N ASP A 59 10.59 -20.69 -17.16
CA ASP A 59 11.93 -21.21 -16.87
C ASP A 59 12.83 -21.27 -18.12
N LEU A 60 12.24 -21.08 -19.30
CA LEU A 60 12.93 -20.97 -20.58
C LEU A 60 13.60 -19.61 -20.72
N GLY A 61 14.70 -19.58 -21.46
CA GLY A 61 15.34 -18.33 -21.90
C GLY A 61 14.40 -17.57 -22.83
N HIS A 62 14.10 -18.17 -23.99
CA HIS A 62 13.12 -17.63 -24.94
C HIS A 62 12.37 -18.71 -25.70
N VAL A 63 11.14 -18.42 -26.12
CA VAL A 63 10.32 -19.27 -26.99
C VAL A 63 10.06 -18.54 -28.31
N TYR A 64 10.55 -19.11 -29.40
CA TYR A 64 10.30 -18.65 -30.77
C TYR A 64 9.18 -19.50 -31.37
N HIS A 65 7.96 -18.97 -31.38
CA HIS A 65 6.76 -19.67 -31.83
C HIS A 65 6.45 -19.35 -33.29
N GLN A 66 6.90 -20.21 -34.21
CA GLN A 66 6.66 -20.07 -35.65
C GLN A 66 5.31 -20.67 -36.04
N VAL A 67 4.43 -19.87 -36.68
CA VAL A 67 3.05 -20.26 -37.01
C VAL A 67 2.67 -19.75 -38.39
N GLY A 68 2.01 -20.60 -39.18
CA GLY A 68 1.42 -20.23 -40.47
C GLY A 68 -0.04 -19.79 -40.37
N ASP A 69 -0.47 -18.88 -41.24
CA ASP A 69 -1.82 -18.34 -41.32
C ASP A 69 -2.86 -19.35 -41.78
N LYS A 70 -2.43 -20.48 -42.35
CA LYS A 70 -3.31 -21.60 -42.74
C LYS A 70 -3.15 -22.82 -41.83
N ASP A 71 -2.40 -22.69 -40.73
CA ASP A 71 -2.24 -23.75 -39.74
C ASP A 71 -3.49 -23.86 -38.84
N ASN A 72 -4.45 -24.69 -39.27
CA ASN A 72 -5.67 -24.95 -38.51
C ASN A 72 -5.44 -25.82 -37.27
N ILE A 73 -4.32 -26.56 -37.19
CA ILE A 73 -4.04 -27.47 -36.07
C ILE A 73 -3.46 -26.68 -34.89
N GLN A 74 -2.53 -25.76 -35.12
CA GLN A 74 -2.03 -24.85 -34.09
C GLN A 74 -3.17 -23.98 -33.53
N ARG A 75 -4.10 -23.53 -34.38
CA ARG A 75 -5.27 -22.72 -33.99
C ARG A 75 -6.20 -23.41 -33.00
N LEU A 76 -6.22 -24.75 -33.00
CA LEU A 76 -7.00 -25.51 -32.01
C LEU A 76 -6.39 -25.41 -30.60
N GLY A 77 -5.09 -25.14 -30.47
CA GLY A 77 -4.41 -25.05 -29.17
C GLY A 77 -5.02 -23.97 -28.24
N PRO A 78 -5.09 -22.70 -28.67
CA PRO A 78 -5.76 -21.64 -27.91
C PRO A 78 -7.25 -21.84 -27.66
N ILE A 79 -7.92 -22.80 -28.31
CA ILE A 79 -9.34 -23.13 -28.10
C ILE A 79 -9.46 -24.28 -27.09
N LEU A 80 -8.71 -25.36 -27.29
CA LEU A 80 -8.80 -26.59 -26.49
C LEU A 80 -8.14 -26.48 -25.12
N PHE A 81 -7.14 -25.60 -24.96
CA PHE A 81 -6.35 -25.52 -23.74
C PHE A 81 -6.66 -24.24 -22.94
N PRO A 82 -7.33 -24.36 -21.77
CA PRO A 82 -7.70 -23.20 -20.95
C PRO A 82 -6.51 -22.32 -20.57
N SER A 83 -5.33 -22.90 -20.33
CA SER A 83 -4.09 -22.16 -20.04
C SER A 83 -3.56 -21.32 -21.20
N ARG A 84 -4.21 -21.31 -22.37
CA ARG A 84 -3.90 -20.39 -23.48
C ARG A 84 -4.99 -19.36 -23.72
N TRP A 85 -6.11 -19.42 -22.97
CA TRP A 85 -7.20 -18.47 -23.09
C TRP A 85 -6.79 -17.13 -22.49
N LYS A 86 -7.12 -16.02 -23.15
CA LYS A 86 -6.77 -14.66 -22.68
C LYS A 86 -7.32 -14.36 -21.28
N ILE A 87 -8.46 -14.96 -20.90
CA ILE A 87 -9.06 -14.81 -19.58
C ILE A 87 -8.21 -15.48 -18.47
N MET A 88 -7.47 -16.54 -18.81
CA MET A 88 -6.51 -17.20 -17.92
C MET A 88 -5.18 -16.46 -17.94
N SER A 89 -5.23 -15.14 -17.72
CA SER A 89 -4.10 -14.22 -17.86
C SER A 89 -2.90 -14.59 -16.97
N LEU A 90 -3.13 -15.39 -15.94
CA LEU A 90 -2.13 -15.87 -14.98
C LEU A 90 -1.37 -17.10 -15.46
N SER A 91 -1.89 -17.89 -16.40
CA SER A 91 -1.18 -19.09 -16.88
C SER A 91 0.27 -18.82 -17.29
N GLN A 92 1.14 -19.82 -17.11
CA GLN A 92 2.55 -19.79 -17.53
C GLN A 92 2.76 -19.24 -18.95
N TRP A 93 1.90 -19.65 -19.89
CA TRP A 93 1.89 -19.15 -21.26
C TRP A 93 1.58 -17.66 -21.36
N ASN A 94 0.47 -17.19 -20.78
CA ASN A 94 0.06 -15.80 -20.87
C ASN A 94 1.00 -14.86 -20.10
N ARG A 95 1.63 -15.35 -19.01
CA ARG A 95 2.70 -14.63 -18.31
C ARG A 95 3.94 -14.53 -19.17
N ALA A 96 4.45 -15.64 -19.70
CA ALA A 96 5.63 -15.64 -20.58
C ALA A 96 5.41 -14.75 -21.83
N LEU A 97 4.20 -14.71 -22.40
CA LEU A 97 3.83 -13.76 -23.45
C LEU A 97 3.94 -12.30 -22.98
N ARG A 98 3.36 -11.97 -21.82
CA ARG A 98 3.37 -10.60 -21.27
C ARG A 98 4.77 -10.12 -20.94
N LEU A 99 5.62 -11.01 -20.43
CA LEU A 99 7.03 -10.77 -20.15
C LEU A 99 7.91 -10.69 -21.42
N GLY A 100 7.34 -10.91 -22.61
CA GLY A 100 8.09 -10.93 -23.86
C GLY A 100 8.98 -12.16 -24.07
N ARG A 101 8.85 -13.21 -23.24
CA ARG A 101 9.62 -14.46 -23.36
C ARG A 101 9.12 -15.40 -24.45
N ILE A 102 7.97 -15.08 -25.06
CA ILE A 102 7.42 -15.79 -26.22
C ILE A 102 7.29 -14.80 -27.38
N THR A 103 7.99 -15.06 -28.49
CA THR A 103 7.86 -14.30 -29.73
C THR A 103 7.10 -15.13 -30.76
N HIS A 104 6.02 -14.59 -31.29
CA HIS A 104 5.33 -15.17 -32.44
C HIS A 104 6.01 -14.76 -33.74
N ILE A 105 6.35 -15.74 -34.58
CA ILE A 105 6.95 -15.54 -35.89
C ILE A 105 5.95 -16.00 -36.94
N ALA A 106 5.44 -15.07 -37.74
CA ALA A 106 4.51 -15.40 -38.81
C ALA A 106 5.26 -16.07 -39.98
N LEU A 107 4.75 -17.21 -40.45
CA LEU A 107 5.24 -17.89 -41.64
C LEU A 107 4.45 -17.50 -42.91
N GLY A 108 3.38 -16.70 -42.78
CA GLY A 108 2.51 -16.36 -43.92
C GLY A 108 1.56 -17.51 -44.26
N PRO A 109 1.19 -17.74 -45.54
CA PRO A 109 0.13 -18.68 -45.94
C PRO A 109 0.53 -20.17 -45.87
N VAL A 110 1.24 -20.57 -44.83
CA VAL A 110 1.76 -21.92 -44.57
C VAL A 110 0.74 -22.75 -43.76
N CYS A 111 0.56 -24.02 -44.15
CA CYS A 111 -0.28 -25.02 -43.47
C CYS A 111 0.50 -25.77 -42.39
N HIS A 112 -0.19 -26.60 -41.59
CA HIS A 112 0.49 -27.42 -40.57
C HIS A 112 1.39 -28.50 -41.18
N MET A 113 0.83 -29.32 -42.08
CA MET A 113 1.50 -30.45 -42.73
C MET A 113 1.45 -30.32 -44.26
N GLU A 114 2.23 -31.14 -44.95
CA GLU A 114 2.23 -31.24 -46.42
C GLU A 114 0.89 -31.77 -46.98
N PRO A 115 0.46 -31.33 -48.19
CA PRO A 115 1.07 -30.28 -49.01
C PRO A 115 0.86 -28.86 -48.45
N GLY A 116 1.86 -28.00 -48.62
CA GLY A 116 1.86 -26.60 -48.16
C GLY A 116 2.32 -26.40 -46.71
N GLY A 117 2.92 -27.42 -46.08
CA GLY A 117 3.41 -27.39 -44.70
C GLY A 117 4.73 -26.63 -44.51
N MET A 118 5.19 -26.52 -43.26
CA MET A 118 6.43 -25.79 -42.89
C MET A 118 7.72 -26.44 -43.44
N PHE A 119 7.66 -27.72 -43.80
CA PHE A 119 8.78 -28.47 -44.37
C PHE A 119 8.65 -28.70 -45.88
N ASP A 120 7.62 -28.12 -46.52
CA ASP A 120 7.37 -28.34 -47.93
C ASP A 120 8.47 -27.67 -48.78
N ALA A 121 9.22 -28.51 -49.51
CA ALA A 121 10.32 -28.09 -50.37
C ALA A 121 9.86 -27.60 -51.76
N THR A 122 8.55 -27.65 -52.05
CA THR A 122 7.98 -27.33 -53.37
C THR A 122 7.02 -26.15 -53.32
N ALA A 123 6.26 -26.00 -52.24
CA ALA A 123 5.34 -24.88 -52.04
C ALA A 123 6.12 -23.57 -51.85
N ARG A 124 5.74 -22.53 -52.61
CA ARG A 124 6.44 -21.23 -52.63
C ARG A 124 5.60 -20.11 -52.04
N LEU A 125 6.28 -19.22 -51.34
CA LEU A 125 5.77 -17.96 -50.83
C LEU A 125 5.77 -16.90 -51.94
N PRO A 126 5.04 -15.77 -51.76
CA PRO A 126 5.04 -14.65 -52.71
C PRO A 126 6.43 -14.06 -53.00
N ASP A 127 7.39 -14.23 -52.10
CA ASP A 127 8.77 -13.76 -52.24
C ASP A 127 9.69 -14.74 -52.99
N GLY A 128 9.14 -15.87 -53.48
CA GLY A 128 9.85 -16.86 -54.27
C GLY A 128 10.52 -17.98 -53.47
N ARG A 129 10.68 -17.84 -52.14
CA ARG A 129 11.24 -18.89 -51.27
C ARG A 129 10.24 -20.03 -51.09
N THR A 130 10.77 -21.24 -50.90
CA THR A 130 9.97 -22.39 -50.44
C THR A 130 9.63 -22.27 -48.96
N HIS A 131 8.59 -22.96 -48.51
CA HIS A 131 8.22 -22.98 -47.09
C HIS A 131 9.36 -23.56 -46.22
N LEU A 132 10.07 -24.58 -46.73
CA LEU A 132 11.25 -25.14 -46.08
C LEU A 132 12.39 -24.12 -45.97
N GLU A 133 12.72 -23.41 -47.05
CA GLU A 133 13.76 -22.36 -47.05
C GLU A 133 13.44 -21.27 -46.02
N GLN A 134 12.21 -20.76 -45.97
CA GLN A 134 11.80 -19.78 -44.97
C GLN A 134 11.96 -20.31 -43.53
N THR A 135 11.54 -21.56 -43.28
CA THR A 135 11.62 -22.17 -41.95
C THR A 135 13.07 -22.36 -41.51
N LEU A 136 13.94 -22.84 -42.39
CA LEU A 136 15.37 -22.99 -42.13
C LEU A 136 16.07 -21.64 -41.94
N ASP A 137 15.72 -20.62 -42.73
CA ASP A 137 16.23 -19.26 -42.57
C ASP A 137 15.93 -18.73 -41.16
N ASN A 138 14.68 -18.89 -40.70
CA ASN A 138 14.27 -18.44 -39.38
C ASN A 138 15.01 -19.19 -38.27
N ILE A 139 15.10 -20.52 -38.34
CA ILE A 139 15.85 -21.33 -37.37
C ILE A 139 17.32 -20.90 -37.33
N THR A 140 17.96 -20.75 -38.49
CA THR A 140 19.37 -20.38 -38.60
C THR A 140 19.62 -18.98 -38.04
N ARG A 141 18.70 -18.03 -38.28
CA ARG A 141 18.80 -16.68 -37.71
C ARG A 141 18.68 -16.69 -36.18
N ILE A 142 17.78 -17.50 -35.62
CA ILE A 142 17.60 -17.63 -34.17
C ILE A 142 18.86 -18.25 -33.54
N VAL A 143 19.30 -19.41 -34.02
CA VAL A 143 20.46 -20.12 -33.47
C VAL A 143 21.75 -19.30 -33.61
N ALA A 144 21.89 -18.52 -34.69
CA ALA A 144 23.03 -17.62 -34.88
C ALA A 144 22.94 -16.30 -34.09
N GLY A 145 21.89 -16.08 -33.28
CA GLY A 145 21.69 -14.82 -32.53
C GLY A 145 21.40 -13.60 -33.41
N ARG A 146 21.00 -13.80 -34.68
CA ARG A 146 20.70 -12.75 -35.68
C ARG A 146 19.20 -12.49 -35.82
N PHE A 147 18.38 -13.07 -34.95
CA PHE A 147 16.94 -12.85 -34.93
C PHE A 147 16.63 -11.68 -33.98
N ALA A 148 16.13 -10.58 -34.53
CA ALA A 148 15.70 -9.44 -33.72
C ALA A 148 14.45 -9.83 -32.92
N ILE A 149 14.62 -10.02 -31.62
CA ILE A 149 13.50 -10.14 -30.69
C ILE A 149 12.88 -8.74 -30.61
N PRO A 150 11.56 -8.58 -30.80
CA PRO A 150 10.90 -7.30 -30.55
C PRO A 150 11.29 -6.83 -29.15
N MET A 151 11.85 -5.62 -29.05
CA MET A 151 12.21 -5.07 -27.74
C MET A 151 11.00 -5.12 -26.81
N PRO A 152 11.19 -5.46 -25.53
CA PRO A 152 10.13 -5.31 -24.55
C PRO A 152 9.58 -3.88 -24.64
N PRO A 153 8.27 -3.69 -24.42
CA PRO A 153 7.67 -2.36 -24.55
C PRO A 153 8.42 -1.36 -23.68
N PRO A 154 8.52 -0.08 -24.11
CA PRO A 154 9.24 0.93 -23.37
C PRO A 154 8.70 1.03 -21.94
N LYS A 155 9.59 1.27 -20.99
CA LYS A 155 9.24 1.41 -19.57
C LYS A 155 8.11 2.42 -19.42
N ARG A 156 6.96 1.99 -18.90
CA ARG A 156 5.92 2.92 -18.47
C ARG A 156 6.44 3.69 -17.26
N LEU A 157 6.48 5.01 -17.37
CA LEU A 157 6.81 5.87 -16.23
C LEU A 157 5.70 5.78 -15.18
N THR A 158 6.12 5.67 -13.91
CA THR A 158 5.24 5.68 -12.73
C THR A 158 4.76 7.10 -12.44
N ASN A 159 3.61 7.27 -11.78
CA ASN A 159 3.19 8.59 -11.28
C ASN A 159 4.25 9.19 -10.35
N TYR A 160 4.82 8.36 -9.46
CA TYR A 160 5.95 8.72 -8.60
C TYR A 160 7.10 9.39 -9.37
N SER A 161 7.51 8.83 -10.53
CA SER A 161 8.58 9.41 -11.34
C SER A 161 8.26 10.79 -11.92
N TYR A 162 6.98 11.08 -12.19
CA TYR A 162 6.55 12.45 -12.54
C TYR A 162 6.58 13.34 -11.31
N TYR A 163 6.06 12.87 -10.19
CA TYR A 163 5.98 13.66 -8.96
C TYR A 163 7.36 14.12 -8.48
N VAL A 164 8.32 13.21 -8.41
CA VAL A 164 9.70 13.53 -8.00
C VAL A 164 10.51 14.22 -9.10
N ALA A 165 9.95 14.50 -10.29
CA ALA A 165 10.61 15.37 -11.25
C ALA A 165 10.65 16.83 -10.75
N SER A 166 9.68 17.23 -9.92
CA SER A 166 9.66 18.53 -9.28
C SER A 166 10.53 18.56 -8.02
N ALA A 167 11.27 19.66 -7.83
CA ALA A 167 12.26 19.79 -6.76
C ALA A 167 11.63 19.70 -5.36
N TRP A 168 10.47 20.30 -5.15
CA TRP A 168 9.81 20.31 -3.83
C TRP A 168 9.30 18.93 -3.37
N ASN A 169 9.28 17.94 -4.26
CA ASN A 169 9.00 16.55 -3.89
C ASN A 169 10.26 15.75 -3.53
N ARG A 170 11.44 16.38 -3.58
CA ARG A 170 12.71 15.73 -3.25
C ARG A 170 13.27 16.25 -1.93
N PRO A 171 14.00 15.39 -1.18
CA PRO A 171 14.62 15.79 0.08
C PRO A 171 15.59 16.97 -0.01
N GLU A 172 16.30 17.12 -1.14
CA GLU A 172 17.33 18.16 -1.27
C GLU A 172 16.75 19.58 -1.24
N TYR A 173 15.44 19.71 -1.45
CA TYR A 173 14.72 20.98 -1.32
C TYR A 173 14.54 21.41 0.15
N TYR A 174 14.73 20.49 1.10
CA TYR A 174 14.52 20.67 2.54
C TYR A 174 15.83 20.40 3.31
N PRO A 175 16.78 21.33 3.31
CA PRO A 175 18.05 21.14 3.99
C PRO A 175 17.84 20.99 5.51
N PRO A 176 18.46 19.98 6.16
CA PRO A 176 18.33 19.79 7.60
C PRO A 176 19.05 20.91 8.36
N GLY A 177 18.59 21.19 9.59
CA GLY A 177 19.19 22.19 10.47
C GLY A 177 18.85 23.65 10.11
N VAL A 178 18.07 23.90 9.05
CA VAL A 178 17.53 25.23 8.77
C VAL A 178 16.38 25.54 9.71
N ALA A 179 16.50 26.64 10.46
CA ALA A 179 15.45 27.11 11.34
C ALA A 179 14.30 27.74 10.52
N LEU A 180 13.06 27.46 10.94
CA LEU A 180 11.89 28.13 10.39
C LEU A 180 11.92 29.62 10.70
N GLN A 181 11.60 30.43 9.70
CA GLN A 181 11.36 31.86 9.80
C GLN A 181 9.86 32.12 9.64
N GLY A 182 9.29 33.01 10.44
CA GLY A 182 7.87 33.40 10.32
C GLY A 182 7.00 32.85 11.44
N GLY A 183 5.73 32.56 11.11
CA GLY A 183 4.62 32.39 12.04
C GLY A 183 4.75 31.28 13.10
N PRO A 184 3.74 31.13 13.97
CA PRO A 184 3.74 30.14 15.03
C PRO A 184 3.64 28.73 14.44
N TYR A 185 4.79 28.07 14.31
CA TYR A 185 4.91 26.68 13.92
C TYR A 185 5.31 25.81 15.09
N VAL A 186 4.80 24.58 15.10
CA VAL A 186 5.12 23.59 16.13
C VAL A 186 5.66 22.32 15.47
N PRO A 187 6.64 21.64 16.08
CA PRO A 187 7.13 20.37 15.57
C PRO A 187 6.05 19.30 15.71
N LEU A 188 5.97 18.40 14.71
CA LEU A 188 4.99 17.32 14.70
C LEU A 188 5.31 16.22 15.72
N ALA A 189 6.60 15.96 15.99
CA ALA A 189 7.06 14.97 16.96
C ALA A 189 8.44 15.32 17.53
N ALA A 190 8.87 14.62 18.58
CA ALA A 190 10.19 14.83 19.19
C ALA A 190 11.35 14.50 18.24
N TRP A 191 11.31 13.33 17.60
CA TRP A 191 12.31 12.87 16.65
C TRP A 191 11.72 12.74 15.25
N MET A 192 12.28 13.45 14.29
CA MET A 192 11.87 13.37 12.89
C MET A 192 13.08 13.41 11.98
N GLY A 193 12.99 12.69 10.87
CA GLY A 193 14.11 12.61 9.95
C GLY A 193 13.80 11.82 8.69
N ARG A 194 14.79 11.79 7.82
CA ARG A 194 14.74 11.07 6.56
C ARG A 194 15.39 9.72 6.73
N LEU A 195 14.69 8.66 6.33
CA LEU A 195 15.28 7.33 6.26
C LEU A 195 16.19 7.23 5.05
N ILE A 196 17.40 6.73 5.28
CA ILE A 196 18.37 6.45 4.23
C ILE A 196 18.73 4.97 4.31
N LEU A 197 18.58 4.26 3.20
CA LEU A 197 19.00 2.88 3.09
C LEU A 197 20.54 2.82 3.15
N PRO A 198 21.16 2.03 4.05
CA PRO A 198 22.60 1.91 4.11
C PRO A 198 23.16 1.35 2.81
N ARG A 199 24.41 1.68 2.50
CA ARG A 199 25.11 0.99 1.41
C ARG A 199 25.41 -0.46 1.83
N ARG A 200 25.64 -1.35 0.85
CA ARG A 200 25.91 -2.77 1.12
C ARG A 200 27.11 -2.97 2.06
N ASP A 201 28.14 -2.15 1.93
CA ASP A 201 29.35 -2.13 2.77
C ASP A 201 29.14 -1.49 4.15
N GLU A 202 28.13 -0.63 4.31
CA GLU A 202 27.78 0.00 5.60
C GLU A 202 26.84 -0.88 6.45
N ARG A 203 26.14 -1.82 5.81
CA ARG A 203 25.02 -2.56 6.38
C ARG A 203 25.32 -3.25 7.71
N ASP A 204 26.46 -3.93 7.82
CA ASP A 204 26.87 -4.66 9.02
C ASP A 204 27.15 -3.74 10.21
N ALA A 205 27.59 -2.51 9.94
CA ALA A 205 27.83 -1.47 10.93
C ALA A 205 26.53 -0.75 11.34
N VAL A 206 25.60 -0.55 10.41
CA VAL A 206 24.33 0.16 10.66
C VAL A 206 23.33 -0.74 11.38
N ARG A 207 23.12 -1.98 10.91
CA ARG A 207 22.15 -2.96 11.46
C ARG A 207 20.73 -2.39 11.59
N GLY A 208 20.21 -1.88 10.48
CA GLY A 208 18.94 -1.18 10.39
C GLY A 208 18.98 -0.16 9.25
N ALA A 209 18.51 1.06 9.50
CA ALA A 209 18.59 2.16 8.55
C ALA A 209 19.36 3.35 9.13
N TRP A 210 19.78 4.27 8.28
CA TRP A 210 20.21 5.58 8.72
C TRP A 210 18.99 6.49 8.90
N LEU A 211 19.01 7.34 9.94
CA LEU A 211 18.12 8.48 10.09
C LEU A 211 18.95 9.76 9.95
N GLU A 212 18.75 10.51 8.87
CA GLU A 212 19.21 11.90 8.80
C GLU A 212 18.25 12.74 9.63
N VAL A 213 18.75 13.33 10.73
CA VAL A 213 17.92 13.98 11.73
C VAL A 213 17.53 15.37 11.26
N HIS A 214 16.23 15.60 11.08
CA HIS A 214 15.66 16.90 10.69
C HIS A 214 15.08 17.65 11.88
N HIS A 215 14.67 16.92 12.92
CA HIS A 215 14.25 17.47 14.20
C HIS A 215 14.63 16.50 15.33
N ALA A 216 15.07 17.06 16.46
CA ALA A 216 15.44 16.35 17.67
C ALA A 216 14.87 17.08 18.89
N PRO A 217 14.60 16.38 20.01
CA PRO A 217 14.16 17.00 21.25
C PRO A 217 15.24 17.94 21.83
N GLU A 218 14.81 18.81 22.76
CA GLU A 218 15.71 19.69 23.50
C GLU A 218 16.83 18.88 24.18
N GLY A 219 18.08 19.34 24.06
CA GLY A 219 19.27 18.63 24.53
C GLY A 219 19.91 17.67 23.52
N CYS A 220 19.24 17.35 22.40
CA CYS A 220 19.78 16.51 21.32
C CYS A 220 19.96 17.29 20.00
N THR A 221 19.93 18.62 20.04
CA THR A 221 19.97 19.47 18.85
C THR A 221 21.32 19.44 18.13
N HIS A 222 22.39 18.97 18.78
CA HIS A 222 23.69 18.73 18.13
C HIS A 222 23.61 17.71 17.00
N LEU A 223 22.62 16.80 17.04
CA LEU A 223 22.42 15.77 16.02
C LEU A 223 21.69 16.27 14.76
N LEU A 224 21.19 17.51 14.74
CA LEU A 224 20.49 18.06 13.57
C LEU A 224 21.40 18.06 12.33
N GLY A 225 20.90 17.52 11.22
CA GLY A 225 21.65 17.34 9.98
C GLY A 225 22.66 16.19 9.99
N GLN A 226 22.86 15.51 11.12
CA GLN A 226 23.71 14.34 11.21
C GLN A 226 22.92 13.06 10.88
N ARG A 227 23.67 11.99 10.56
CA ARG A 227 23.12 10.65 10.40
C ARG A 227 23.28 9.87 11.70
N ALA A 228 22.17 9.43 12.28
CA ALA A 228 22.14 8.49 13.39
C ALA A 228 21.77 7.08 12.89
N LYS A 229 22.34 6.05 13.49
CA LYS A 229 21.96 4.65 13.22
C LYS A 229 20.60 4.40 13.85
N LEU A 230 19.59 4.08 13.06
CA LEU A 230 18.27 3.70 13.55
C LEU A 230 18.17 2.18 13.65
N ARG A 231 17.88 1.69 14.85
CA ARG A 231 17.82 0.25 15.16
C ARG A 231 16.59 -0.11 15.96
N TRP A 232 16.21 -1.39 15.87
CA TRP A 232 15.23 -1.95 16.79
C TRP A 232 15.79 -2.07 18.21
N SER A 233 14.92 -1.89 19.22
CA SER A 233 15.27 -2.09 20.63
C SER A 233 15.65 -3.55 20.89
N GLY A 234 16.45 -3.78 21.93
CA GLY A 234 16.90 -5.13 22.33
C GLY A 234 15.80 -5.99 23.00
N ASP A 235 14.59 -5.46 23.15
CA ASP A 235 13.50 -6.15 23.85
C ASP A 235 13.13 -7.45 23.14
N ALA A 236 12.93 -8.53 23.91
CA ALA A 236 12.67 -9.86 23.35
C ALA A 236 11.44 -9.88 22.43
N ASP A 237 10.38 -9.14 22.77
CA ASP A 237 9.16 -9.06 21.97
C ASP A 237 9.37 -8.33 20.64
N VAL A 238 10.16 -7.25 20.67
CA VAL A 238 10.52 -6.50 19.47
C VAL A 238 11.38 -7.37 18.55
N GLN A 239 12.41 -8.02 19.10
CA GLN A 239 13.30 -8.90 18.34
C GLN A 239 12.54 -10.09 17.73
N ARG A 240 11.61 -10.73 18.47
CA ARG A 240 10.76 -11.80 17.94
C ARG A 240 9.95 -11.34 16.73
N ARG A 241 9.34 -10.15 16.78
CA ARG A 241 8.57 -9.59 15.65
C ARG A 241 9.47 -9.28 14.46
N VAL A 242 10.61 -8.64 14.69
CA VAL A 242 11.57 -8.28 13.63
C VAL A 242 12.07 -9.52 12.90
N VAL A 243 12.50 -10.55 13.64
CA VAL A 243 12.98 -11.81 13.06
C VAL A 243 11.88 -12.53 12.29
N ALA A 244 10.64 -12.53 12.78
CA ALA A 244 9.50 -13.20 12.14
C ALA A 244 9.18 -12.70 10.73
N VAL A 245 9.61 -11.48 10.41
CA VAL A 245 9.28 -10.81 9.16
C VAL A 245 10.50 -10.50 8.30
N THR A 246 11.70 -10.60 8.86
CA THR A 246 12.96 -10.47 8.11
C THR A 246 13.07 -11.59 7.08
N ARG A 247 13.32 -11.23 5.82
CA ARG A 247 13.33 -12.18 4.70
C ARG A 247 14.36 -11.77 3.65
N ASP A 248 14.85 -12.74 2.90
CA ASP A 248 15.59 -12.46 1.67
C ASP A 248 14.67 -11.84 0.63
N LEU A 249 15.20 -10.95 -0.20
CA LEU A 249 14.49 -10.31 -1.28
C LEU A 249 15.13 -10.63 -2.63
N PHE A 250 14.44 -11.43 -3.43
CA PHE A 250 14.81 -11.76 -4.80
C PHE A 250 13.59 -11.54 -5.69
N PHE A 251 13.74 -10.66 -6.67
CA PHE A 251 12.62 -10.33 -7.55
C PHE A 251 12.16 -11.58 -8.31
N SER A 252 10.85 -11.84 -8.23
CA SER A 252 10.18 -12.76 -9.14
C SER A 252 10.16 -12.18 -10.56
N ALA A 253 9.93 -13.02 -11.57
CA ALA A 253 9.80 -12.56 -12.95
C ALA A 253 8.70 -11.50 -13.14
N ASP A 254 7.62 -11.58 -12.35
CA ASP A 254 6.54 -10.57 -12.38
C ASP A 254 7.01 -9.26 -11.75
N ALA A 255 7.75 -9.31 -10.64
CA ALA A 255 8.32 -8.11 -10.00
C ALA A 255 9.37 -7.43 -10.89
N GLU A 256 10.22 -8.21 -11.57
CA GLU A 256 11.14 -7.71 -12.60
C GLU A 256 10.36 -6.93 -13.65
N TYR A 257 9.36 -7.54 -14.26
CA TYR A 257 8.52 -6.87 -15.27
C TYR A 257 7.80 -5.65 -14.74
N SER A 258 7.20 -5.72 -13.56
CA SER A 258 6.52 -4.58 -12.93
C SER A 258 7.47 -3.40 -12.72
N SER A 259 8.71 -3.67 -12.33
CA SER A 259 9.73 -2.65 -12.07
C SER A 259 10.36 -2.06 -13.35
N THR A 260 10.54 -2.87 -14.40
CA THR A 260 11.20 -2.46 -15.64
C THR A 260 10.21 -1.95 -16.69
N THR A 261 8.97 -2.40 -16.65
CA THR A 261 8.00 -2.24 -17.76
C THR A 261 6.60 -1.87 -17.27
N GLY A 262 6.11 -2.50 -16.19
CA GLY A 262 4.71 -2.43 -15.75
C GLY A 262 4.26 -1.13 -15.08
N GLY A 263 5.16 -0.20 -14.82
CA GLY A 263 4.82 1.11 -14.24
C GLY A 263 4.45 1.05 -12.76
N THR A 264 5.04 0.11 -12.01
CA THR A 264 4.86 -0.01 -10.55
C THR A 264 6.15 0.37 -9.82
N VAL A 265 6.04 1.17 -8.76
CA VAL A 265 7.19 1.46 -7.90
C VAL A 265 7.48 0.22 -7.06
N CYS A 266 8.65 -0.39 -7.26
CA CYS A 266 9.11 -1.58 -6.54
C CYS A 266 10.40 -1.26 -5.75
N PRO A 267 10.74 -2.01 -4.68
CA PRO A 267 11.95 -1.85 -3.86
C PRO A 267 13.23 -2.32 -4.59
N THR A 268 13.51 -1.75 -5.76
CA THR A 268 14.60 -2.20 -6.66
C THR A 268 15.98 -2.12 -6.01
N ARG A 269 16.18 -1.18 -5.07
CA ARG A 269 17.44 -1.02 -4.32
C ARG A 269 17.76 -2.19 -3.39
N LEU A 270 16.72 -2.92 -2.98
CA LEU A 270 16.80 -4.07 -2.09
C LEU A 270 16.85 -5.41 -2.86
N ASN A 271 16.73 -5.41 -4.19
CA ASN A 271 16.78 -6.66 -4.95
C ASN A 271 18.13 -7.37 -4.73
N GLN A 272 18.07 -8.69 -4.51
CA GLN A 272 19.21 -9.55 -4.18
C GLN A 272 19.88 -9.23 -2.84
N TRP A 273 19.13 -8.64 -1.90
CA TRP A 273 19.56 -8.53 -0.51
C TRP A 273 19.03 -9.72 0.28
N GLN A 274 19.84 -10.22 1.20
CA GLN A 274 19.43 -11.28 2.13
C GLN A 274 19.07 -10.68 3.48
N LEU A 275 18.14 -11.31 4.21
CA LEU A 275 17.74 -10.90 5.55
C LEU A 275 17.33 -9.41 5.62
N VAL A 276 16.55 -8.93 4.67
CA VAL A 276 16.06 -7.55 4.66
C VAL A 276 15.14 -7.34 5.86
N ASP A 277 15.57 -6.47 6.76
CA ASP A 277 14.82 -6.17 7.98
C ASP A 277 13.71 -5.12 7.73
N PRO A 278 12.79 -4.90 8.69
CA PRO A 278 11.68 -3.97 8.51
C PRO A 278 12.09 -2.50 8.25
N LEU A 279 13.16 -2.00 8.88
CA LEU A 279 13.67 -0.63 8.67
C LEU A 279 14.30 -0.50 7.29
N GLU A 280 15.09 -1.50 6.88
CA GLU A 280 15.65 -1.57 5.54
C GLU A 280 14.54 -1.60 4.47
N SER A 281 13.50 -2.40 4.68
CA SER A 281 12.35 -2.47 3.77
C SER A 281 11.65 -1.12 3.62
N LEU A 282 11.50 -0.36 4.71
CA LEU A 282 10.84 0.95 4.71
C LEU A 282 11.72 2.00 4.01
N ALA A 283 13.00 2.07 4.36
CA ALA A 283 13.96 2.98 3.75
C ALA A 283 14.18 2.71 2.25
N GLY A 284 14.20 1.42 1.87
CA GLY A 284 14.45 0.94 0.51
C GLY A 284 13.21 0.77 -0.38
N SER A 285 12.01 1.13 0.10
CA SER A 285 10.73 0.92 -0.61
C SER A 285 10.61 1.68 -1.94
N ARG A 286 11.32 2.80 -2.08
CA ARG A 286 11.30 3.67 -3.26
C ARG A 286 12.66 3.74 -3.95
N PRO A 287 12.72 4.19 -5.22
CA PRO A 287 13.99 4.42 -5.90
C PRO A 287 14.91 5.46 -5.24
N LEU A 288 14.35 6.42 -4.49
CA LEU A 288 15.09 7.48 -3.78
C LEU A 288 14.90 7.36 -2.26
N ASP A 289 15.87 7.87 -1.49
CA ASP A 289 15.78 8.00 -0.03
C ASP A 289 14.93 9.22 0.35
N ASP A 290 13.62 9.15 0.11
CA ASP A 290 12.67 10.27 0.29
C ASP A 290 11.59 10.03 1.34
N VAL A 291 11.74 8.99 2.16
CA VAL A 291 10.79 8.62 3.20
C VAL A 291 11.11 9.44 4.46
N MET A 292 10.30 10.48 4.70
CA MET A 292 10.31 11.26 5.94
C MET A 292 9.46 10.55 6.99
N VAL A 293 9.99 10.43 8.20
CA VAL A 293 9.33 9.75 9.32
C VAL A 293 9.42 10.55 10.61
N MET A 294 8.44 10.33 11.49
CA MET A 294 8.57 10.58 12.91
C MET A 294 8.78 9.26 13.66
N LEU A 295 9.61 9.30 14.71
CA LEU A 295 9.71 8.18 15.64
C LEU A 295 8.64 8.36 16.72
N VAL A 296 7.95 7.27 17.04
CA VAL A 296 6.86 7.22 18.02
C VAL A 296 7.28 6.44 19.25
N ASP A 297 6.53 6.64 20.34
CA ASP A 297 6.83 6.09 21.67
C ASP A 297 8.24 6.52 22.16
N ALA A 298 8.77 5.82 23.17
CA ALA A 298 10.08 6.14 23.72
C ALA A 298 11.20 5.78 22.73
N VAL A 299 12.13 6.73 22.52
CA VAL A 299 13.34 6.54 21.73
C VAL A 299 14.54 6.56 22.68
N HIS A 300 15.34 5.49 22.67
CA HIS A 300 16.58 5.44 23.44
C HIS A 300 17.75 5.88 22.56
N LEU A 301 18.45 6.93 22.97
CA LEU A 301 19.66 7.42 22.31
C LEU A 301 20.89 6.88 23.03
N ASP A 302 21.72 6.13 22.30
CA ASP A 302 23.10 5.85 22.68
C ASP A 302 23.97 6.98 22.07
N ASP A 303 24.21 8.04 22.84
CA ASP A 303 24.94 9.25 22.40
C ASP A 303 26.46 9.06 22.53
N GLY A 304 27.06 8.41 21.53
CA GLY A 304 28.52 8.27 21.38
C GLY A 304 29.00 8.85 20.04
N ASP A 305 30.26 8.60 19.68
CA ASP A 305 30.84 9.08 18.40
C ASP A 305 30.02 8.64 17.17
N ASP A 306 29.34 7.49 17.28
CA ASP A 306 28.37 6.99 16.31
C ASP A 306 26.98 6.89 16.97
N PRO A 307 26.13 7.92 16.89
CA PRO A 307 24.86 7.97 17.62
C PRO A 307 23.90 6.86 17.14
N VAL A 308 23.27 6.17 18.09
CA VAL A 308 22.28 5.10 17.81
C VAL A 308 20.93 5.44 18.44
N LEU A 309 19.89 5.49 17.62
CA LEU A 309 18.50 5.62 18.06
C LEU A 309 17.83 4.25 18.05
N ARG A 310 17.26 3.85 19.18
CA ARG A 310 16.56 2.57 19.33
C ARG A 310 15.07 2.75 19.52
N ILE A 311 14.29 2.01 18.75
CA ILE A 311 12.83 2.10 18.71
C ILE A 311 12.17 0.73 18.89
N ALA A 312 10.97 0.72 19.47
CA ALA A 312 10.16 -0.50 19.65
C ALA A 312 9.05 -0.64 18.59
N ARG A 313 8.77 0.43 17.85
CA ARG A 313 7.67 0.56 16.87
C ARG A 313 8.19 1.01 15.52
N GLU A 314 7.43 0.67 14.48
CA GLU A 314 7.71 1.18 13.14
C GLU A 314 7.62 2.72 13.10
N PRO A 315 8.60 3.41 12.47
CA PRO A 315 8.51 4.85 12.24
C PRO A 315 7.27 5.22 11.40
N VAL A 316 6.60 6.30 11.77
CA VAL A 316 5.38 6.75 11.07
C VAL A 316 5.77 7.73 9.97
N GLN A 317 5.34 7.48 8.73
CA GLN A 317 5.63 8.36 7.60
C GLN A 317 4.88 9.69 7.71
N ILE A 318 5.56 10.80 7.44
CA ILE A 318 5.03 12.18 7.57
C ILE A 318 5.31 12.98 6.30
N ALA A 319 4.55 14.05 6.06
CA ALA A 319 4.80 14.95 4.92
C ALA A 319 5.83 16.02 5.25
N GLY A 320 5.87 16.53 6.48
CA GLY A 320 6.80 17.58 6.91
C GLY A 320 7.01 17.54 8.41
N CYS A 321 8.05 18.22 8.89
CA CYS A 321 8.45 18.21 10.29
C CYS A 321 7.63 19.15 11.17
N TYR A 322 6.97 20.14 10.59
CA TYR A 322 6.28 21.19 11.31
C TYR A 322 4.86 21.36 10.81
N TYR A 323 4.01 21.91 11.69
CA TYR A 323 2.68 22.33 11.30
C TYR A 323 2.31 23.69 11.89
N GLY A 324 1.42 24.39 11.19
CA GLY A 324 0.83 25.67 11.56
C GLY A 324 -0.69 25.65 11.35
N LEU A 325 -1.40 26.65 11.86
CA LEU A 325 -2.85 26.79 11.71
C LEU A 325 -3.17 28.16 11.09
N VAL A 326 -3.70 28.14 9.88
CA VAL A 326 -3.87 29.36 9.08
C VAL A 326 -5.24 29.46 8.44
N ARG A 327 -5.60 30.69 8.08
CA ARG A 327 -6.65 30.98 7.11
C ARG A 327 -6.01 31.63 5.89
N PHE A 328 -6.29 31.11 4.70
CA PHE A 328 -5.81 31.68 3.44
C PHE A 328 -6.58 32.99 3.15
N ILE A 329 -5.84 34.06 2.82
CA ILE A 329 -6.41 35.36 2.44
C ILE A 329 -6.56 35.45 0.93
N GLY A 330 -5.55 34.98 0.19
CA GLY A 330 -5.59 34.94 -1.28
C GLY A 330 -4.23 34.64 -1.90
N PRO A 331 -4.20 34.37 -3.21
CA PRO A 331 -2.96 34.08 -3.94
C PRO A 331 -2.11 35.35 -4.14
N LEU A 332 -0.79 35.19 -4.05
CA LEU A 332 0.22 36.20 -4.41
C LEU A 332 0.95 35.83 -5.72
N GLY A 333 0.54 34.74 -6.35
CA GLY A 333 1.12 34.18 -7.56
C GLY A 333 0.67 32.72 -7.73
N ALA A 334 1.31 31.98 -8.63
CA ALA A 334 0.97 30.57 -8.88
C ALA A 334 1.29 29.64 -7.69
N GLU A 335 2.36 29.93 -6.96
CA GLU A 335 2.89 29.07 -5.89
C GLU A 335 3.04 29.78 -4.54
N ARG A 336 2.42 30.96 -4.37
CA ARG A 336 2.53 31.74 -3.14
C ARG A 336 1.16 32.24 -2.71
N PHE A 337 0.91 32.22 -1.41
CA PHE A 337 -0.36 32.64 -0.82
C PHE A 337 -0.11 33.53 0.39
N ARG A 338 -0.94 34.56 0.54
CA ARG A 338 -1.02 35.29 1.79
C ARG A 338 -1.94 34.53 2.74
N ALA A 339 -1.50 34.33 3.97
CA ALA A 339 -2.29 33.70 5.02
C ALA A 339 -2.17 34.47 6.33
N VAL A 340 -3.15 34.29 7.20
CA VAL A 340 -3.15 34.79 8.57
C VAL A 340 -3.14 33.61 9.53
N HIS A 341 -2.25 33.66 10.51
CA HIS A 341 -2.13 32.63 11.53
C HIS A 341 -3.21 32.76 12.60
N PHE A 342 -3.57 31.63 13.19
CA PHE A 342 -4.42 31.59 14.37
C PHE A 342 -3.69 32.21 15.57
N ASN A 343 -4.39 33.03 16.32
CA ASN A 343 -3.90 33.66 17.53
C ASN A 343 -4.57 33.00 18.74
N ALA A 344 -3.78 32.29 19.54
CA ALA A 344 -4.26 31.59 20.73
C ALA A 344 -4.87 32.56 21.78
N ALA A 345 -4.40 33.80 21.85
CA ALA A 345 -4.86 34.77 22.85
C ALA A 345 -6.26 35.32 22.53
N SER A 346 -6.54 35.61 21.25
CA SER A 346 -7.85 36.10 20.79
C SER A 346 -8.81 34.97 20.39
N CYS A 347 -8.30 33.75 20.25
CA CYS A 347 -9.00 32.60 19.67
C CYS A 347 -9.52 32.87 18.24
N ALA A 348 -8.83 33.72 17.46
CA ALA A 348 -9.25 34.14 16.12
C ALA A 348 -8.09 34.12 15.10
N PHE A 349 -8.43 34.27 13.81
CA PHE A 349 -7.46 34.44 12.72
C PHE A 349 -7.07 35.92 12.54
N ASP A 350 -6.45 36.48 13.58
CA ASP A 350 -5.92 37.85 13.64
C ASP A 350 -4.44 37.90 14.08
N GLY A 351 -3.75 36.76 14.00
CA GLY A 351 -2.32 36.65 14.28
C GLY A 351 -1.44 37.25 13.17
N PRO A 352 -0.14 36.94 13.19
CA PRO A 352 0.79 37.36 12.15
C PRO A 352 0.31 36.93 10.75
N GLN A 353 0.46 37.82 9.77
CA GLN A 353 0.28 37.47 8.37
C GLN A 353 1.62 37.03 7.78
N GLU A 354 1.57 36.01 6.93
CA GLU A 354 2.74 35.42 6.30
C GLU A 354 2.48 35.15 4.81
N GLU A 355 3.55 35.23 4.03
CA GLU A 355 3.57 34.74 2.65
C GLU A 355 4.05 33.28 2.66
N LEU A 356 3.12 32.35 2.41
CA LEU A 356 3.39 30.92 2.38
C LEU A 356 3.84 30.49 0.99
N THR A 357 4.86 29.63 0.95
CA THR A 357 5.27 28.91 -0.27
C THR A 357 4.46 27.64 -0.41
N VAL A 358 3.77 27.51 -1.54
CA VAL A 358 2.74 26.50 -1.80
C VAL A 358 2.90 25.98 -3.23
N PRO A 359 3.92 25.14 -3.51
CA PRO A 359 4.23 24.70 -4.86
C PRO A 359 3.07 23.95 -5.53
N ALA A 360 2.98 24.03 -6.85
CA ALA A 360 1.92 23.35 -7.59
C ALA A 360 2.12 21.82 -7.53
N ALA A 361 1.02 21.09 -7.35
CA ALA A 361 1.02 19.64 -7.45
C ALA A 361 1.30 19.20 -8.89
N VAL A 362 2.19 18.24 -9.07
CA VAL A 362 2.54 17.69 -10.38
C VAL A 362 1.45 16.72 -10.81
N ALA A 363 0.92 16.92 -12.01
CA ALA A 363 -0.04 16.01 -12.62
C ALA A 363 0.61 14.68 -13.03
N ASN A 364 -0.16 13.60 -12.90
CA ASN A 364 0.24 12.27 -13.36
C ASN A 364 0.16 12.16 -14.92
N PRO A 365 0.54 11.03 -15.54
CA PRO A 365 0.48 10.84 -16.99
C PRO A 365 -0.92 10.99 -17.60
N GLU A 366 -1.97 10.90 -16.79
CA GLU A 366 -3.37 11.11 -17.17
C GLU A 366 -3.82 12.57 -16.97
N HIS A 367 -2.87 13.49 -16.78
CA HIS A 367 -3.07 14.93 -16.59
C HIS A 367 -3.89 15.29 -15.34
N ARG A 368 -3.87 14.41 -14.33
CA ARG A 368 -4.59 14.57 -13.07
C ARG A 368 -3.62 14.96 -11.96
N ALA A 369 -3.86 16.10 -11.32
CA ALA A 369 -3.10 16.53 -10.15
C ALA A 369 -3.75 15.98 -8.88
N PRO A 370 -2.99 15.47 -7.89
CA PRO A 370 -3.58 14.91 -6.66
C PRO A 370 -4.26 15.95 -5.74
N SER A 371 -4.00 17.24 -5.96
CA SER A 371 -4.67 18.33 -5.25
C SER A 371 -4.73 19.62 -6.08
N SER A 372 -5.64 20.52 -5.70
CA SER A 372 -5.78 21.87 -6.24
C SER A 372 -5.73 22.91 -5.13
N MET A 373 -5.18 24.09 -5.42
CA MET A 373 -5.22 25.28 -4.56
C MET A 373 -6.05 26.43 -5.12
N ARG A 374 -6.67 26.22 -6.28
CA ARG A 374 -7.43 27.25 -6.95
C ARG A 374 -8.58 27.71 -6.07
N ASP A 375 -8.67 29.01 -5.82
CA ASP A 375 -9.70 29.61 -4.99
C ASP A 375 -9.81 29.01 -3.57
N ILE A 376 -8.72 28.49 -2.98
CA ILE A 376 -8.77 27.88 -1.65
C ILE A 376 -9.25 28.87 -0.57
N GLU A 377 -8.99 30.16 -0.75
CA GLU A 377 -9.47 31.22 0.14
C GLU A 377 -11.01 31.30 0.19
N ARG A 378 -11.67 30.79 -0.86
CA ARG A 378 -13.13 30.70 -0.99
C ARG A 378 -13.70 29.35 -0.58
N SER A 379 -12.84 28.41 -0.15
CA SER A 379 -13.29 27.11 0.35
C SER A 379 -14.23 27.32 1.54
N PRO A 380 -15.35 26.57 1.64
CA PRO A 380 -16.24 26.65 2.80
C PRO A 380 -15.55 26.22 4.10
N LEU A 381 -14.40 25.56 4.03
CA LEU A 381 -13.62 25.12 5.18
C LEU A 381 -12.59 26.17 5.62
N ASN A 382 -12.34 27.21 4.83
CA ASN A 382 -11.33 28.23 5.13
C ASN A 382 -11.71 29.13 6.30
N GLU A 383 -13.00 29.28 6.61
CA GLU A 383 -13.47 30.10 7.75
C GLU A 383 -12.92 29.60 9.09
N GLN A 384 -12.93 28.28 9.31
CA GLN A 384 -12.33 27.65 10.48
C GLN A 384 -10.82 27.36 10.31
N GLY A 385 -10.31 27.61 9.10
CA GLY A 385 -8.92 27.48 8.72
C GLY A 385 -8.46 26.04 8.47
N PHE A 386 -7.22 25.97 8.02
CA PHE A 386 -6.51 24.75 7.69
C PHE A 386 -5.25 24.63 8.54
N TYR A 387 -5.00 23.43 9.06
CA TYR A 387 -3.65 23.04 9.41
C TYR A 387 -2.83 22.89 8.13
N ILE A 388 -1.65 23.50 8.12
CA ILE A 388 -0.64 23.34 7.08
C ILE A 388 0.53 22.56 7.65
N TYR A 389 1.03 21.56 6.92
CA TYR A 389 2.22 20.79 7.32
C TYR A 389 3.31 20.98 6.29
N GLY A 390 4.56 21.10 6.74
CA GLY A 390 5.69 21.38 5.87
C GLY A 390 7.03 21.30 6.55
N SER A 391 8.07 21.65 5.79
CA SER A 391 9.44 21.80 6.25
C SER A 391 10.01 23.09 5.65
N PRO A 392 11.00 23.72 6.32
CA PRO A 392 11.66 24.90 5.77
C PRO A 392 12.43 24.57 4.48
N ASP A 393 12.39 25.46 3.50
CA ASP A 393 13.34 25.46 2.40
C ASP A 393 14.70 26.05 2.82
N ALA A 394 15.63 26.20 1.88
CA ALA A 394 16.95 26.78 2.14
C ALA A 394 16.93 28.24 2.64
N SER A 395 15.83 28.97 2.47
CA SER A 395 15.64 30.33 3.00
C SER A 395 15.03 30.36 4.41
N GLY A 396 14.58 29.20 4.91
CA GLY A 396 13.85 29.08 6.19
C GLY A 396 12.35 29.30 6.05
N ALA A 397 11.82 29.53 4.85
CA ALA A 397 10.38 29.69 4.63
C ALA A 397 9.68 28.33 4.67
N LEU A 398 8.52 28.25 5.33
CA LEU A 398 7.73 27.02 5.34
C LEU A 398 7.16 26.74 3.93
N VAL A 399 7.44 25.55 3.43
CA VAL A 399 6.83 25.03 2.20
C VAL A 399 5.67 24.13 2.57
N VAL A 400 4.46 24.51 2.19
CA VAL A 400 3.24 23.77 2.52
C VAL A 400 3.15 22.51 1.67
N ARG A 401 3.32 21.35 2.32
CA ARG A 401 3.24 20.02 1.68
C ARG A 401 1.91 19.32 1.92
N ALA A 402 1.25 19.58 3.04
CA ALA A 402 -0.04 18.97 3.36
C ALA A 402 -1.04 19.95 3.96
N LEU A 403 -2.33 19.64 3.80
CA LEU A 403 -3.45 20.40 4.35
C LEU A 403 -4.34 19.50 5.23
N ALA A 404 -4.95 20.09 6.26
CA ALA A 404 -6.05 19.46 6.98
C ALA A 404 -7.08 20.50 7.43
N PRO A 405 -8.37 20.34 7.10
CA PRO A 405 -9.41 21.25 7.57
C PRO A 405 -9.60 21.11 9.10
N ARG A 406 -9.42 22.21 9.85
CA ARG A 406 -9.53 22.20 11.33
C ARG A 406 -10.89 21.68 11.80
N SER A 407 -11.95 22.07 11.10
CA SER A 407 -13.34 21.78 11.45
C SER A 407 -13.70 20.30 11.56
N THR A 408 -12.93 19.41 10.94
CA THR A 408 -13.17 17.96 10.98
C THR A 408 -12.22 17.21 11.90
N LEU A 409 -10.99 17.69 12.08
CA LEU A 409 -10.07 17.09 13.05
C LEU A 409 -10.36 17.51 14.49
N ALA A 410 -11.02 18.64 14.71
CA ALA A 410 -11.45 19.04 16.05
C ALA A 410 -12.40 18.01 16.67
N VAL A 411 -12.23 17.73 17.96
CA VAL A 411 -13.15 16.89 18.76
C VAL A 411 -14.39 17.73 19.12
N ARG A 412 -15.12 18.13 18.08
CA ARG A 412 -16.34 18.92 18.12
C ARG A 412 -17.21 18.49 16.94
N PRO A 413 -18.29 17.73 17.17
CA PRO A 413 -19.08 17.22 16.07
C PRO A 413 -19.87 18.39 15.46
N GLY A 414 -19.96 18.42 14.13
CA GLY A 414 -20.87 19.32 13.43
C GLY A 414 -22.32 18.85 13.49
N ARG A 415 -22.54 17.56 13.77
CA ARG A 415 -23.86 16.95 13.94
C ARG A 415 -23.78 15.73 14.86
N VAL A 416 -24.83 15.50 15.65
CA VAL A 416 -24.99 14.27 16.45
C VAL A 416 -26.13 13.42 15.90
N VAL A 417 -25.95 12.10 15.88
CA VAL A 417 -26.98 11.12 15.50
C VAL A 417 -27.19 10.16 16.66
N ALA A 418 -28.42 10.10 17.17
CA ALA A 418 -28.77 9.27 18.32
C ALA A 418 -29.22 7.86 17.91
N GLY A 419 -28.53 6.85 18.42
CA GLY A 419 -28.87 5.44 18.35
C GLY A 419 -28.21 4.67 17.22
N ALA A 420 -27.89 3.41 17.51
CA ALA A 420 -27.21 2.49 16.59
C ALA A 420 -27.90 2.36 15.22
N ARG A 421 -29.24 2.31 15.17
CA ARG A 421 -30.00 2.15 13.92
C ARG A 421 -29.85 3.34 12.97
N ASP A 422 -30.02 4.56 13.49
CA ASP A 422 -29.95 5.78 12.68
C ASP A 422 -28.50 6.13 12.37
N GLY A 423 -27.58 5.88 13.31
CA GLY A 423 -26.13 5.95 13.08
C GLY A 423 -25.66 5.04 11.96
N TYR A 424 -26.05 3.76 11.98
CA TYR A 424 -25.72 2.83 10.90
C TYR A 424 -26.34 3.25 9.56
N ARG A 425 -27.57 3.77 9.55
CA ARG A 425 -28.18 4.32 8.33
C ARG A 425 -27.35 5.49 7.77
N TYR A 426 -26.87 6.37 8.65
CA TYR A 426 -26.00 7.47 8.26
C TYR A 426 -24.69 6.97 7.66
N VAL A 427 -23.96 6.07 8.32
CA VAL A 427 -22.69 5.52 7.82
C VAL A 427 -22.87 4.83 6.45
N ARG A 428 -23.89 3.98 6.31
CA ARG A 428 -24.12 3.20 5.09
C ARG A 428 -24.61 4.05 3.91
N LYS A 429 -25.50 5.02 4.16
CA LYS A 429 -26.15 5.81 3.09
C LYS A 429 -25.91 7.30 3.20
N GLY A 430 -26.13 7.88 4.38
CA GLY A 430 -26.09 9.33 4.58
C GLY A 430 -24.73 9.97 4.28
N ALA A 431 -23.64 9.39 4.78
CA ALA A 431 -22.29 9.91 4.58
C ALA A 431 -21.91 9.98 3.09
N TRP A 432 -22.39 9.02 2.30
CA TRP A 432 -22.04 8.85 0.88
C TRP A 432 -23.13 9.31 -0.10
N GLY A 433 -24.20 9.91 0.41
CA GLY A 433 -25.25 10.51 -0.39
C GLY A 433 -24.84 11.89 -0.91
N ASP A 434 -25.37 12.24 -2.08
CA ASP A 434 -25.27 13.58 -2.68
C ASP A 434 -23.84 14.14 -2.76
N LEU A 435 -22.87 13.30 -3.17
CA LEU A 435 -21.45 13.67 -3.23
C LEU A 435 -21.20 14.84 -4.18
N LEU A 436 -21.75 14.80 -5.40
CA LEU A 436 -21.47 15.83 -6.40
C LEU A 436 -21.86 17.26 -5.93
N PRO A 437 -23.05 17.49 -5.34
CA PRO A 437 -23.38 18.77 -4.70
C PRO A 437 -22.53 19.14 -3.47
N ARG A 438 -21.93 18.15 -2.80
CA ARG A 438 -21.14 18.32 -1.56
C ARG A 438 -19.64 18.42 -1.81
N LYS A 439 -19.20 18.32 -3.06
CA LYS A 439 -17.80 18.46 -3.45
C LYS A 439 -17.15 19.74 -2.88
N GLY A 440 -15.94 19.60 -2.37
CA GLY A 440 -15.18 20.66 -1.70
C GLY A 440 -15.55 20.88 -0.23
N THR A 441 -16.45 20.05 0.33
CA THR A 441 -16.87 20.13 1.73
C THR A 441 -16.35 18.97 2.57
N ALA A 442 -16.47 19.09 3.88
CA ALA A 442 -16.17 18.03 4.84
C ALA A 442 -17.23 18.02 5.96
N SER A 443 -17.45 16.88 6.59
CA SER A 443 -18.42 16.75 7.69
C SER A 443 -17.88 15.90 8.84
N SER A 444 -18.24 16.27 10.06
CA SER A 444 -17.87 15.62 11.31
C SER A 444 -19.14 15.24 12.06
N VAL A 445 -19.44 13.95 12.19
CA VAL A 445 -20.70 13.45 12.76
C VAL A 445 -20.44 12.43 13.87
N LEU A 446 -20.96 12.69 15.06
CA LEU A 446 -20.87 11.76 16.19
C LEU A 446 -22.16 10.93 16.30
N VAL A 447 -22.02 9.61 16.32
CA VAL A 447 -23.07 8.65 16.62
C VAL A 447 -22.91 8.19 18.06
N ARG A 448 -23.99 8.30 18.85
CA ARG A 448 -24.03 7.92 20.28
C ARG A 448 -25.26 7.08 20.63
N ASP A 449 -25.30 6.55 21.85
CA ASP A 449 -26.48 5.85 22.36
C ASP A 449 -27.70 6.79 22.42
N ARG A 450 -28.89 6.24 22.18
CA ARG A 450 -30.20 6.90 22.34
C ARG A 450 -30.53 7.23 23.79
N SER A 451 -29.96 6.50 24.75
CA SER A 451 -30.18 6.75 26.18
C SER A 451 -29.52 8.05 26.65
N ASP A 452 -28.55 8.58 25.91
CA ASP A 452 -27.87 9.84 26.22
C ASP A 452 -28.71 11.05 25.78
N THR A 453 -29.34 11.70 26.76
CA THR A 453 -30.21 12.88 26.60
C THR A 453 -29.47 14.21 26.71
N ARG A 454 -28.14 14.21 26.94
CA ARG A 454 -27.33 15.44 27.06
C ARG A 454 -27.38 16.27 25.78
N ALA A 455 -27.24 17.60 25.87
CA ALA A 455 -27.29 18.48 24.71
C ALA A 455 -26.16 18.16 23.71
N GLU A 456 -26.36 18.43 22.41
CA GLU A 456 -25.37 18.17 21.36
C GLU A 456 -24.01 18.83 21.66
N ALA A 457 -24.01 20.00 22.30
CA ALA A 457 -22.80 20.73 22.72
C ALA A 457 -21.97 20.01 23.80
N GLN A 458 -22.59 19.11 24.57
CA GLN A 458 -21.98 18.30 25.63
C GLN A 458 -21.56 16.90 25.13
N ALA A 459 -21.90 16.54 23.88
CA ALA A 459 -21.60 15.21 23.33
C ALA A 459 -20.08 14.98 23.12
N LYS A 460 -19.28 16.06 23.13
CA LYS A 460 -17.81 15.97 23.13
C LYS A 460 -17.22 15.60 24.49
N ASP A 461 -17.96 15.82 25.59
CA ASP A 461 -17.44 15.70 26.97
C ASP A 461 -17.09 14.25 27.31
N ASP A 462 -17.58 13.32 26.49
CA ASP A 462 -17.21 11.92 26.58
C ASP A 462 -15.78 11.67 26.11
N TRP A 463 -15.17 12.51 25.26
CA TRP A 463 -13.84 12.32 24.69
C TRP A 463 -12.80 13.21 25.39
N ALA A 464 -11.82 12.58 26.02
CA ALA A 464 -10.76 13.25 26.77
C ALA A 464 -9.40 13.15 26.08
N GLU A 465 -8.49 14.04 26.45
CA GLU A 465 -7.08 13.95 26.04
C GLU A 465 -6.48 12.60 26.45
N GLY A 466 -5.83 11.92 25.51
CA GLY A 466 -5.31 10.56 25.68
C GLY A 466 -6.24 9.45 25.21
N ASP A 467 -7.53 9.74 24.94
CA ASP A 467 -8.46 8.75 24.41
C ASP A 467 -8.00 8.22 23.05
N ARG A 468 -8.25 6.93 22.83
CA ARG A 468 -7.90 6.21 21.61
C ARG A 468 -9.15 5.72 20.89
N ALA A 469 -9.10 5.69 19.57
CA ALA A 469 -10.14 5.11 18.74
C ALA A 469 -9.54 4.25 17.62
N LEU A 470 -10.22 3.16 17.32
CA LEU A 470 -9.97 2.39 16.11
C LEU A 470 -10.42 3.21 14.90
N LEU A 471 -9.51 3.50 13.97
CA LEU A 471 -9.87 4.10 12.69
C LEU A 471 -10.20 2.98 11.69
N ILE A 472 -11.30 3.16 10.96
CA ILE A 472 -11.61 2.45 9.73
C ILE A 472 -11.67 3.48 8.61
N HIS A 473 -10.77 3.35 7.65
CA HIS A 473 -10.67 4.23 6.49
C HIS A 473 -11.28 3.58 5.26
N VAL A 474 -12.13 4.31 4.54
CA VAL A 474 -12.66 3.91 3.24
C VAL A 474 -12.67 5.11 2.29
N PHE A 475 -12.19 4.92 1.05
CA PHE A 475 -12.32 5.91 -0.01
C PHE A 475 -13.12 5.42 -1.22
N GLY A 476 -13.66 6.37 -1.96
CA GLY A 476 -14.27 6.20 -3.28
C GLY A 476 -13.32 6.55 -4.43
N GLY A 477 -13.88 6.63 -5.63
CA GLY A 477 -13.11 6.80 -6.87
C GLY A 477 -13.19 8.20 -7.46
N VAL A 478 -12.45 8.38 -8.56
CA VAL A 478 -12.33 9.64 -9.29
C VAL A 478 -13.04 9.57 -10.64
N GLY A 479 -14.15 10.29 -10.77
CA GLY A 479 -14.95 10.47 -11.98
C GLY A 479 -14.64 11.78 -12.72
N GLY A 480 -15.61 12.27 -13.50
CA GLY A 480 -15.49 13.51 -14.27
C GLY A 480 -14.77 13.35 -15.61
N GLN A 481 -14.26 14.47 -16.15
CA GLN A 481 -13.51 14.51 -17.41
C GLN A 481 -12.16 13.79 -17.27
N LEU A 482 -11.49 14.00 -16.14
CA LEU A 482 -10.29 13.29 -15.75
C LEU A 482 -10.68 12.10 -14.88
N ARG A 483 -11.44 11.15 -15.40
CA ARG A 483 -11.82 9.93 -14.67
C ARG A 483 -10.65 8.93 -14.60
N GLU A 484 -10.52 8.18 -13.50
CA GLU A 484 -9.49 7.13 -13.38
C GLU A 484 -9.89 5.85 -14.12
N GLU A 485 -8.90 5.10 -14.63
CA GLU A 485 -9.16 3.86 -15.38
C GLU A 485 -9.98 2.84 -14.59
N ALA A 486 -9.70 2.71 -13.28
CA ALA A 486 -10.42 1.81 -12.39
C ALA A 486 -11.91 2.15 -12.24
N ALA A 487 -12.30 3.40 -12.51
CA ALA A 487 -13.68 3.88 -12.44
C ALA A 487 -14.41 3.86 -13.79
N LYS A 488 -13.81 3.32 -14.86
CA LYS A 488 -14.49 3.15 -16.16
C LYS A 488 -15.53 2.03 -16.15
N GLY A 489 -15.37 1.04 -15.28
CA GLY A 489 -16.34 -0.04 -15.08
C GLY A 489 -17.61 0.42 -14.35
N PRO A 490 -18.67 -0.40 -14.35
CA PRO A 490 -19.91 -0.08 -13.66
C PRO A 490 -19.81 -0.11 -12.12
N ILE A 491 -18.70 -0.62 -11.58
CA ILE A 491 -18.49 -0.86 -10.15
C ILE A 491 -17.12 -0.34 -9.76
N TYR A 492 -17.07 0.43 -8.67
CA TYR A 492 -15.84 0.83 -7.99
C TYR A 492 -15.78 0.22 -6.59
N LEU A 493 -14.75 -0.57 -6.29
CA LEU A 493 -14.69 -1.31 -5.00
C LEU A 493 -14.23 -0.44 -3.82
N GLY A 494 -13.42 0.59 -4.07
CA GLY A 494 -12.78 1.40 -3.03
C GLY A 494 -11.57 0.73 -2.40
N HIS A 495 -11.15 1.30 -1.27
CA HIS A 495 -10.05 0.81 -0.44
C HIS A 495 -10.46 0.72 1.02
N PHE A 496 -9.73 -0.08 1.80
CA PHE A 496 -9.96 -0.28 3.22
C PHE A 496 -8.62 -0.30 3.94
N ALA A 497 -8.53 0.44 5.04
CA ALA A 497 -7.43 0.33 5.98
C ALA A 497 -7.90 0.50 7.42
N TYR A 498 -7.18 -0.11 8.36
CA TYR A 498 -7.28 0.22 9.77
C TYR A 498 -6.29 1.32 10.14
N GLY A 499 -6.58 1.99 11.24
CA GLY A 499 -5.73 3.02 11.80
C GLY A 499 -5.95 3.14 13.31
N GLU A 500 -5.31 4.16 13.85
CA GLU A 500 -5.56 4.65 15.19
C GLU A 500 -5.77 6.16 15.14
N ALA A 501 -6.76 6.65 15.89
CA ALA A 501 -6.87 8.05 16.23
C ALA A 501 -6.65 8.24 17.73
N ARG A 502 -5.87 9.26 18.10
CA ARG A 502 -5.66 9.68 19.49
C ARG A 502 -6.21 11.09 19.69
N VAL A 503 -6.87 11.33 20.80
CA VAL A 503 -7.28 12.69 21.17
C VAL A 503 -6.10 13.39 21.81
N VAL A 504 -5.64 14.47 21.19
CA VAL A 504 -4.51 15.28 21.66
C VAL A 504 -4.95 16.72 21.84
N ARG A 505 -4.28 17.45 22.73
CA ARG A 505 -4.43 18.90 22.83
C ARG A 505 -3.56 19.58 21.79
N ASP A 506 -4.16 20.43 20.97
CA ASP A 506 -3.42 21.16 19.96
C ASP A 506 -2.59 22.29 20.58
N ALA A 507 -1.30 22.35 20.25
CA ALA A 507 -0.39 23.34 20.80
C ALA A 507 -0.64 24.78 20.28
N LEU A 508 -1.31 24.94 19.11
CA LEU A 508 -1.53 26.25 18.49
C LEU A 508 -2.83 26.90 18.98
N CYS A 509 -3.89 26.12 19.22
CA CYS A 509 -5.18 26.65 19.64
C CYS A 509 -5.72 26.14 20.98
N GLY A 510 -5.09 25.13 21.59
CA GLY A 510 -5.51 24.55 22.88
C GLY A 510 -6.75 23.64 22.81
N ASP A 511 -7.41 23.54 21.66
CA ASP A 511 -8.55 22.65 21.43
C ASP A 511 -8.10 21.17 21.41
N LEU A 512 -9.02 20.27 21.74
CA LEU A 512 -8.83 18.84 21.49
C LEU A 512 -9.02 18.53 20.01
N ARG A 513 -8.11 17.75 19.43
CA ARG A 513 -8.18 17.24 18.06
C ARG A 513 -7.85 15.76 17.97
N PHE A 514 -8.30 15.12 16.90
CA PHE A 514 -7.85 13.79 16.51
C PHE A 514 -6.49 13.88 15.83
N ASP A 515 -5.53 13.12 16.35
CA ASP A 515 -4.25 12.80 15.73
C ASP A 515 -4.34 11.41 15.12
N ILE A 516 -4.26 11.32 13.80
CA ILE A 516 -4.67 10.11 13.06
C ILE A 516 -3.47 9.48 12.36
N THR A 517 -3.28 8.19 12.62
CA THR A 517 -2.29 7.33 11.95
C THR A 517 -2.99 6.18 11.23
N TYR A 518 -2.68 6.01 9.96
CA TYR A 518 -3.19 4.94 9.11
C TYR A 518 -2.17 3.83 9.03
N TYR A 519 -2.58 2.57 9.20
CA TYR A 519 -1.73 1.41 8.96
C TYR A 519 -2.08 0.81 7.59
N GLN A 520 -1.35 1.27 6.58
CA GLN A 520 -1.63 0.93 5.19
C GLN A 520 -1.01 -0.42 4.84
N VAL A 521 -1.84 -1.47 4.73
CA VAL A 521 -1.49 -2.75 4.10
C VAL A 521 -1.80 -2.59 2.61
N TYR A 522 -0.90 -1.94 1.88
CA TYR A 522 -1.17 -1.42 0.52
C TYR A 522 -0.18 -2.04 -0.47
N ALA A 523 -0.72 -2.56 -1.58
CA ALA A 523 0.09 -3.17 -2.63
C ALA A 523 1.00 -2.14 -3.32
N HIS A 524 2.03 -2.61 -4.01
CA HIS A 524 2.86 -1.71 -4.78
C HIS A 524 2.03 -1.05 -5.89
N ASN A 525 2.27 0.24 -6.12
CA ASN A 525 1.41 1.10 -6.94
C ASN A 525 2.24 2.09 -7.76
N GLU A 526 1.58 2.83 -8.66
CA GLU A 526 2.22 3.81 -9.53
C GLU A 526 2.56 5.13 -8.82
N ASP A 527 1.85 5.50 -7.75
CA ASP A 527 2.08 6.72 -6.97
C ASP A 527 3.26 6.60 -5.98
N GLY A 528 3.74 5.37 -5.77
CA GLY A 528 4.80 5.09 -4.81
C GLY A 528 4.34 5.16 -3.36
N LEU A 529 3.04 4.98 -3.06
CA LEU A 529 2.56 4.86 -1.69
C LEU A 529 3.21 3.63 -1.02
N VAL A 530 3.83 3.83 0.15
CA VAL A 530 4.58 2.78 0.85
C VAL A 530 3.72 2.16 1.94
N SER A 531 3.58 0.83 1.92
CA SER A 531 2.88 0.10 2.98
C SER A 531 3.57 0.34 4.33
N GLY A 532 2.80 0.67 5.36
CA GLY A 532 3.33 1.01 6.69
C GLY A 532 2.43 1.98 7.45
N ALA A 533 2.92 2.42 8.60
CA ALA A 533 2.27 3.48 9.35
C ALA A 533 2.47 4.84 8.65
N GLN A 534 1.38 5.59 8.47
CA GLN A 534 1.39 6.91 7.84
C GLN A 534 0.52 7.87 8.63
N HIS A 535 1.06 9.03 9.01
CA HIS A 535 0.30 10.08 9.66
C HIS A 535 -0.70 10.72 8.68
N TRP A 536 -1.77 11.35 9.20
CA TRP A 536 -2.71 12.16 8.42
C TRP A 536 -2.02 13.04 7.39
N SER A 537 -0.97 13.76 7.80
CA SER A 537 -0.22 14.67 6.93
C SER A 537 0.30 13.98 5.66
N ARG A 538 0.62 12.69 5.73
CA ARG A 538 1.20 11.93 4.63
C ARG A 538 0.16 11.23 3.77
N TYR A 539 -0.76 10.51 4.43
CA TYR A 539 -1.70 9.64 3.72
C TYR A 539 -2.92 10.39 3.18
N MET A 540 -3.45 11.34 3.96
CA MET A 540 -4.60 12.14 3.57
C MET A 540 -4.18 13.51 3.05
N GLY A 541 -3.51 14.30 3.89
CA GLY A 541 -3.33 15.73 3.66
C GLY A 541 -2.27 16.08 2.63
N ASP A 542 -1.34 15.17 2.30
CA ASP A 542 -0.23 15.45 1.39
C ASP A 542 -0.76 15.83 0.01
N ARG A 543 -0.31 16.96 -0.51
CA ARG A 543 -0.81 17.54 -1.74
C ARG A 543 -0.37 16.81 -3.00
N GLN A 544 0.74 16.07 -2.92
CA GLN A 544 1.27 15.34 -4.05
C GLN A 544 0.99 13.85 -3.97
N PHE A 545 0.96 13.29 -2.76
CA PHE A 545 0.87 11.83 -2.56
C PHE A 545 -0.35 11.41 -1.72
N GLY A 546 -1.10 12.37 -1.18
CA GLY A 546 -2.28 12.13 -0.35
C GLY A 546 -3.57 12.19 -1.14
N TRP A 547 -4.66 11.79 -0.49
CA TRP A 547 -5.95 11.57 -1.15
C TRP A 547 -6.99 12.67 -0.96
N LEU A 548 -6.73 13.65 -0.08
CA LEU A 548 -7.73 14.63 0.38
C LEU A 548 -8.41 15.40 -0.77
N GLY A 549 -7.63 15.82 -1.77
CA GLY A 549 -8.10 16.67 -2.86
C GLY A 549 -8.69 15.93 -4.06
N GLU A 550 -8.46 14.62 -4.16
CA GLU A 550 -8.72 13.86 -5.39
C GLU A 550 -9.97 12.99 -5.29
N ARG A 551 -10.28 12.43 -4.11
CA ARG A 551 -11.32 11.41 -3.94
C ARG A 551 -12.17 11.62 -2.69
N PRO A 552 -13.42 11.13 -2.66
CA PRO A 552 -14.24 11.14 -1.45
C PRO A 552 -13.72 10.09 -0.45
N VAL A 553 -13.62 10.46 0.82
CA VAL A 553 -13.10 9.64 1.91
C VAL A 553 -14.03 9.67 3.12
N CYS A 554 -14.20 8.52 3.76
CA CYS A 554 -14.91 8.34 5.02
C CYS A 554 -13.99 7.65 6.02
N ASP A 555 -13.55 8.40 7.02
CA ASP A 555 -12.81 7.92 8.17
C ASP A 555 -13.76 7.75 9.35
N ILE A 556 -13.82 6.54 9.91
CA ILE A 556 -14.74 6.19 10.98
C ILE A 556 -13.92 5.84 12.22
N LEU A 557 -14.03 6.66 13.26
CA LEU A 557 -13.35 6.51 14.53
C LEU A 557 -14.29 5.81 15.52
N ILE A 558 -13.91 4.62 15.96
CA ILE A 558 -14.72 3.81 16.87
C ILE A 558 -14.05 3.79 18.23
N ARG A 559 -14.76 4.29 19.24
CA ARG A 559 -14.38 4.15 20.63
C ARG A 559 -15.31 3.16 21.32
N HIS A 560 -14.70 2.15 21.93
CA HIS A 560 -15.40 1.12 22.66
C HIS A 560 -14.45 0.65 23.76
N ASP A 561 -14.79 0.90 25.02
CA ASP A 561 -13.86 0.80 26.14
C ASP A 561 -13.14 -0.55 26.22
N ALA A 562 -13.85 -1.66 25.95
CA ALA A 562 -13.28 -3.00 25.94
C ALA A 562 -12.25 -3.28 24.82
N PHE A 563 -12.21 -2.42 23.79
CA PHE A 563 -11.32 -2.56 22.63
C PHE A 563 -10.22 -1.48 22.64
N THR A 564 -10.54 -0.26 23.05
CA THR A 564 -9.64 0.89 22.97
C THR A 564 -8.86 1.17 24.26
N SER A 565 -9.28 0.60 25.38
CA SER A 565 -8.55 0.71 26.66
C SER A 565 -7.59 -0.46 26.85
N ASP A 566 -6.51 -0.19 27.59
CA ASP A 566 -5.55 -1.23 27.98
C ASP A 566 -6.06 -2.00 29.22
N PHE A 567 -5.64 -3.25 29.32
CA PHE A 567 -5.87 -4.16 30.43
C PHE A 567 -4.57 -4.38 31.19
N THR A 568 -4.64 -4.35 32.51
CA THR A 568 -3.55 -4.77 33.39
C THR A 568 -3.88 -6.17 33.90
N LEU A 569 -3.07 -7.15 33.50
CA LEU A 569 -3.19 -8.54 33.95
C LEU A 569 -2.66 -8.67 35.39
N ASP A 570 -3.02 -9.75 36.08
CA ASP A 570 -2.64 -9.95 37.50
C ASP A 570 -1.12 -10.05 37.72
N ASP A 571 -0.38 -10.51 36.71
CA ASP A 571 1.09 -10.54 36.71
C ASP A 571 1.75 -9.19 36.38
N GLY A 572 0.96 -8.12 36.26
CA GLY A 572 1.41 -6.75 35.98
C GLY A 572 1.66 -6.46 34.49
N ARG A 573 1.50 -7.43 33.59
CA ARG A 573 1.62 -7.18 32.15
C ARG A 573 0.45 -6.32 31.64
N GLN A 574 0.74 -5.42 30.72
CA GLN A 574 -0.29 -4.65 30.01
C GLN A 574 -0.69 -5.40 28.73
N ALA A 575 -1.99 -5.51 28.48
CA ALA A 575 -2.55 -6.05 27.24
C ALA A 575 -3.40 -4.98 26.56
N SER A 576 -3.13 -4.69 25.29
CA SER A 576 -3.84 -3.68 24.51
C SER A 576 -4.40 -4.31 23.24
N VAL A 577 -5.73 -4.34 23.06
CA VAL A 577 -6.33 -4.90 21.84
C VAL A 577 -5.97 -4.02 20.64
N LEU A 578 -6.22 -2.71 20.73
CA LEU A 578 -5.86 -1.77 19.67
C LEU A 578 -4.34 -1.73 19.45
N GLY A 579 -3.52 -1.72 20.50
CA GLY A 579 -2.06 -1.75 20.38
C GLY A 579 -1.55 -3.03 19.67
N THR A 580 -2.09 -4.19 20.03
CA THR A 580 -1.74 -5.47 19.38
C THR A 580 -2.19 -5.51 17.92
N LEU A 581 -3.35 -4.92 17.60
CA LEU A 581 -3.79 -4.77 16.22
C LEU A 581 -2.81 -3.94 15.40
N CYS A 582 -2.39 -2.79 15.93
CA CYS A 582 -1.38 -1.95 15.28
C CYS A 582 -0.08 -2.73 15.00
N LEU A 583 0.42 -3.49 15.98
CA LEU A 583 1.61 -4.34 15.80
C LEU A 583 1.44 -5.40 14.70
N HIS A 584 0.27 -6.04 14.62
CA HIS A 584 -0.02 -6.98 13.54
C HIS A 584 -0.08 -6.30 12.18
N LEU A 585 -0.63 -5.09 12.10
CA LEU A 585 -0.67 -4.32 10.87
C LEU A 585 0.71 -3.85 10.43
N GLU A 586 1.60 -3.48 11.35
CA GLU A 586 3.03 -3.20 11.05
C GLU A 586 3.73 -4.42 10.46
N VAL A 587 3.53 -5.60 11.07
CA VAL A 587 4.05 -6.88 10.57
C VAL A 587 3.50 -7.18 9.17
N MET A 588 2.21 -6.97 8.92
CA MET A 588 1.62 -7.15 7.59
C MET A 588 2.15 -6.15 6.57
N ALA A 589 2.31 -4.89 6.96
CA ALA A 589 2.81 -3.85 6.08
C ALA A 589 4.24 -4.13 5.61
N GLN A 590 5.12 -4.58 6.51
CA GLN A 590 6.47 -5.00 6.15
C GLN A 590 6.44 -6.11 5.09
N ARG A 591 5.58 -7.10 5.29
CA ARG A 591 5.44 -8.23 4.36
C ARG A 591 4.96 -7.77 2.98
N TYR A 592 4.11 -6.75 2.93
CA TYR A 592 3.69 -6.09 1.69
C TYR A 592 4.81 -5.30 1.01
N ARG A 593 5.67 -4.60 1.78
CA ARG A 593 6.80 -3.80 1.24
C ARG A 593 7.79 -4.64 0.45
N ILE A 594 7.96 -5.92 0.79
CA ILE A 594 8.87 -6.84 0.07
C ILE A 594 8.15 -8.01 -0.61
N ALA A 595 6.82 -8.04 -0.54
CA ALA A 595 5.98 -9.14 -1.01
C ALA A 595 6.48 -10.52 -0.56
N ASN A 596 6.75 -10.66 0.74
CA ASN A 596 7.41 -11.82 1.36
C ASN A 596 8.66 -12.32 0.63
N GLY A 597 9.46 -11.40 0.10
CA GLY A 597 10.72 -11.72 -0.56
C GLY A 597 10.64 -11.79 -2.08
N THR A 598 9.46 -11.65 -2.68
CA THR A 598 9.25 -11.77 -4.14
C THR A 598 9.39 -10.45 -4.90
N GLY A 599 9.49 -9.32 -4.19
CA GLY A 599 9.79 -8.00 -4.77
C GLY A 599 8.59 -7.12 -5.09
N CYS A 600 7.41 -7.67 -5.39
CA CYS A 600 6.24 -6.86 -5.72
C CYS A 600 4.94 -7.52 -5.26
N ALA A 601 4.11 -6.75 -4.56
CA ALA A 601 2.83 -7.17 -4.03
C ALA A 601 1.71 -6.63 -4.93
N TYR A 602 0.71 -7.45 -5.23
CA TYR A 602 -0.37 -7.14 -6.16
C TYR A 602 -1.73 -7.33 -5.51
N VAL A 603 -2.72 -6.54 -5.93
CA VAL A 603 -4.12 -6.74 -5.53
C VAL A 603 -4.74 -7.82 -6.40
N GLY A 604 -5.34 -8.83 -5.78
CA GLY A 604 -6.07 -9.91 -6.46
C GLY A 604 -7.33 -10.35 -5.71
N PRO A 605 -8.15 -11.25 -6.30
CA PRO A 605 -9.41 -11.70 -5.72
C PRO A 605 -9.26 -12.38 -4.35
N ALA A 606 -8.10 -13.01 -4.09
CA ALA A 606 -7.82 -13.74 -2.87
C ALA A 606 -6.85 -13.03 -1.91
N ASN A 607 -6.18 -11.94 -2.34
CA ASN A 607 -5.24 -11.14 -1.55
C ASN A 607 -5.53 -9.66 -1.83
N ASN A 608 -6.18 -8.98 -0.90
CA ASN A 608 -6.46 -7.55 -1.00
C ASN A 608 -6.41 -6.91 0.39
N CYS A 609 -6.22 -5.59 0.39
CA CYS A 609 -5.98 -4.79 1.59
C CYS A 609 -7.07 -5.00 2.66
N ALA A 610 -8.34 -5.10 2.26
CA ALA A 610 -9.47 -5.30 3.15
C ALA A 610 -9.40 -6.68 3.84
N GLN A 611 -9.15 -7.74 3.08
CA GLN A 611 -9.10 -9.10 3.61
C GLN A 611 -7.95 -9.29 4.60
N ASP A 612 -6.75 -8.84 4.25
CA ASP A 612 -5.57 -9.06 5.10
C ASP A 612 -5.56 -8.14 6.33
N SER A 613 -6.10 -6.93 6.22
CA SER A 613 -6.36 -6.06 7.38
C SER A 613 -7.37 -6.70 8.35
N ASN A 614 -8.46 -7.26 7.84
CA ASN A 614 -9.46 -7.94 8.67
C ASN A 614 -8.92 -9.22 9.33
N ARG A 615 -7.99 -9.92 8.70
CA ARG A 615 -7.29 -11.05 9.32
C ARG A 615 -6.44 -10.62 10.51
N ALA A 616 -5.72 -9.50 10.40
CA ALA A 616 -4.96 -8.94 11.52
C ALA A 616 -5.87 -8.62 12.72
N LEU A 617 -7.09 -8.12 12.48
CA LEU A 617 -8.10 -7.96 13.53
C LEU A 617 -8.44 -9.29 14.21
N PHE A 618 -8.78 -10.33 13.45
CA PHE A 618 -9.19 -11.61 14.03
C PHE A 618 -8.07 -12.32 14.78
N ALA A 619 -6.83 -12.22 14.30
CA ALA A 619 -5.67 -12.72 15.00
C ALA A 619 -5.45 -12.04 16.35
N THR A 620 -5.51 -10.71 16.36
CA THR A 620 -5.42 -9.90 17.59
C THR A 620 -6.46 -10.34 18.62
N LEU A 621 -7.70 -10.55 18.18
CA LEU A 621 -8.77 -11.00 19.05
C LEU A 621 -8.53 -12.43 19.58
N GLY A 622 -7.88 -13.30 18.80
CA GLY A 622 -7.47 -14.64 19.24
C GLY A 622 -6.37 -14.58 20.30
N ASP A 623 -5.31 -13.80 20.06
CA ASP A 623 -4.16 -13.69 20.97
C ASP A 623 -4.58 -13.13 22.33
N VAL A 624 -5.44 -12.12 22.35
CA VAL A 624 -5.98 -11.56 23.60
C VAL A 624 -6.84 -12.59 24.34
N GLN A 625 -7.63 -13.39 23.63
CA GLN A 625 -8.42 -14.47 24.25
C GLN A 625 -7.53 -15.57 24.84
N ASP A 626 -6.45 -15.96 24.15
CA ASP A 626 -5.52 -16.97 24.63
C ASP A 626 -4.66 -16.46 25.81
N ALA A 627 -4.29 -15.17 25.82
CA ALA A 627 -3.57 -14.54 26.93
C ALA A 627 -4.36 -14.54 28.25
N VAL A 628 -5.69 -14.56 28.17
CA VAL A 628 -6.62 -14.53 29.32
C VAL A 628 -7.19 -15.93 29.63
N ARG A 629 -6.72 -16.99 28.94
CA ARG A 629 -7.36 -18.31 28.95
C ARG A 629 -7.14 -19.15 30.21
N ASP A 630 -6.15 -18.83 31.05
CA ASP A 630 -5.90 -19.59 32.29
C ASP A 630 -7.01 -19.30 33.33
N PRO A 631 -7.87 -20.29 33.67
CA PRO A 631 -8.99 -20.08 34.59
C PRO A 631 -8.55 -19.65 36.00
N LYS A 632 -7.35 -20.03 36.43
CA LYS A 632 -6.81 -19.61 37.73
C LYS A 632 -6.38 -18.14 37.71
N ALA A 633 -5.77 -17.70 36.60
CA ALA A 633 -5.39 -16.31 36.40
C ALA A 633 -6.63 -15.39 36.30
N VAL A 634 -7.71 -15.85 35.66
CA VAL A 634 -8.96 -15.06 35.56
C VAL A 634 -9.64 -14.88 36.92
N ALA A 635 -9.63 -15.91 37.78
CA ALA A 635 -10.19 -15.81 39.12
C ALA A 635 -9.45 -14.78 39.98
N ALA A 636 -8.11 -14.84 40.01
CA ALA A 636 -7.27 -13.86 40.71
C ALA A 636 -7.41 -12.44 40.10
N TRP A 637 -7.47 -12.35 38.77
CA TRP A 637 -7.70 -11.09 38.07
C TRP A 637 -9.05 -10.46 38.41
N LYS A 638 -10.11 -11.28 38.58
CA LYS A 638 -11.44 -10.82 38.98
C LYS A 638 -11.48 -10.28 40.40
N GLU A 639 -10.73 -10.88 41.33
CA GLU A 639 -10.63 -10.39 42.71
C GLU A 639 -9.92 -9.04 42.77
N ARG A 640 -8.89 -8.83 41.93
CA ARG A 640 -8.03 -7.64 41.97
C ARG A 640 -8.51 -6.50 41.09
N PHE A 641 -9.13 -6.79 39.94
CA PHE A 641 -9.56 -5.83 38.92
C PHE A 641 -10.94 -6.21 38.33
N PRO A 642 -12.02 -6.20 39.13
CA PRO A 642 -13.35 -6.67 38.71
C PRO A 642 -13.90 -5.93 37.48
N GLU A 643 -13.69 -4.61 37.40
CA GLU A 643 -14.10 -3.78 36.26
C GLU A 643 -13.38 -4.18 34.96
N GLN A 644 -12.14 -4.65 35.04
CA GLN A 644 -11.40 -5.07 33.84
C GLN A 644 -11.90 -6.41 33.30
N VAL A 645 -12.33 -7.31 34.20
CA VAL A 645 -12.96 -8.58 33.82
C VAL A 645 -14.30 -8.35 33.13
N GLU A 646 -15.12 -7.42 33.65
CA GLU A 646 -16.37 -7.02 32.98
C GLU A 646 -16.11 -6.46 31.57
N ARG A 647 -15.12 -5.56 31.43
CA ARG A 647 -14.70 -5.08 30.11
C ARG A 647 -14.24 -6.22 29.20
N TYR A 648 -13.52 -7.21 29.71
CA TYR A 648 -13.12 -8.37 28.92
C TYR A 648 -14.32 -9.24 28.50
N GLU A 649 -15.34 -9.38 29.34
CA GLU A 649 -16.58 -10.06 28.97
C GLU A 649 -17.31 -9.31 27.83
N HIS A 650 -17.33 -7.97 27.86
CA HIS A 650 -17.84 -7.15 26.76
C HIS A 650 -17.01 -7.34 25.48
N LEU A 651 -15.68 -7.41 25.57
CA LEU A 651 -14.82 -7.75 24.42
C LEU A 651 -15.20 -9.13 23.86
N ALA A 652 -15.36 -10.15 24.71
CA ALA A 652 -15.74 -11.49 24.28
C ALA A 652 -17.13 -11.55 23.63
N GLN A 653 -18.08 -10.71 24.06
CA GLN A 653 -19.38 -10.55 23.39
C GLN A 653 -19.23 -9.91 22.00
N LEU A 654 -18.46 -8.82 21.89
CA LEU A 654 -18.14 -8.17 20.62
C LEU A 654 -17.51 -9.16 19.62
N VAL A 655 -16.53 -9.96 20.06
CA VAL A 655 -15.88 -10.98 19.22
C VAL A 655 -16.89 -12.03 18.74
N ARG A 656 -17.76 -12.53 19.62
CA ARG A 656 -18.82 -13.49 19.27
C ARG A 656 -19.82 -12.93 18.26
N ALA A 657 -20.11 -11.63 18.33
CA ALA A 657 -20.99 -10.95 17.38
C ALA A 657 -20.31 -10.69 16.02
N LEU A 658 -19.02 -10.35 16.02
CA LEU A 658 -18.27 -9.98 14.82
C LEU A 658 -17.88 -11.19 13.96
N ARG A 659 -17.42 -12.28 14.59
CA ARG A 659 -16.89 -13.47 13.91
C ARG A 659 -17.83 -14.05 12.85
N PRO A 660 -19.12 -14.38 13.12
CA PRO A 660 -20.00 -14.98 12.11
C PRO A 660 -20.40 -14.01 10.98
N ARG A 661 -20.28 -12.69 11.20
CA ARG A 661 -20.66 -11.67 10.19
C ARG A 661 -19.60 -11.52 9.10
N LEU A 662 -18.31 -11.68 9.45
CA LEU A 662 -17.18 -11.54 8.54
C LEU A 662 -16.52 -12.86 8.13
N GLN A 663 -16.59 -13.91 8.96
CA GLN A 663 -16.07 -15.26 8.66
C GLN A 663 -17.22 -16.23 8.40
N THR A 664 -17.57 -16.46 7.14
CA THR A 664 -18.73 -17.27 6.74
C THR A 664 -18.50 -18.78 6.75
N PHE A 665 -17.35 -19.24 6.25
CA PHE A 665 -16.99 -20.66 6.18
C PHE A 665 -15.46 -20.80 6.31
N GLY A 666 -14.98 -21.25 7.46
CA GLY A 666 -13.57 -21.58 7.69
C GLY A 666 -13.09 -21.21 9.10
N GLY A 667 -12.48 -22.16 9.80
CA GLY A 667 -11.76 -21.92 11.06
C GLY A 667 -10.45 -21.14 10.84
N PRO A 668 -9.79 -20.71 11.94
CA PRO A 668 -8.49 -20.04 11.85
C PRO A 668 -7.48 -20.93 11.12
N ARG A 669 -6.82 -20.33 10.13
CA ARG A 669 -5.80 -20.95 9.29
C ARG A 669 -4.59 -21.39 10.12
N ARG A 670 -4.16 -22.65 10.00
CA ARG A 670 -3.02 -23.21 10.75
C ARG A 670 -1.66 -22.60 10.36
N ASP A 671 -1.53 -22.14 9.12
CA ASP A 671 -0.38 -21.45 8.52
C ASP A 671 -0.09 -20.05 9.13
N TRP A 672 -1.07 -19.47 9.82
CA TRP A 672 -0.93 -18.19 10.52
C TRP A 672 -0.28 -18.35 11.90
N VAL A 673 -0.57 -19.47 12.58
CA VAL A 673 0.02 -19.83 13.88
C VAL A 673 1.48 -20.29 13.73
N SER A 674 1.87 -20.82 12.56
CA SER A 674 3.23 -21.28 12.29
C SER A 674 4.18 -20.21 11.71
N ASN A 675 3.71 -18.96 11.48
CA ASN A 675 4.52 -17.90 10.85
C ASN A 675 5.01 -18.22 9.41
N GLU A 676 4.44 -19.25 8.77
CA GLU A 676 4.80 -19.73 7.44
C GLU A 676 3.93 -19.09 6.36
N PHE A 677 3.81 -17.76 6.39
CA PHE A 677 3.11 -17.07 5.33
C PHE A 677 4.05 -16.84 4.14
N SER A 678 3.71 -17.40 2.98
CA SER A 678 4.15 -16.90 1.67
C SER A 678 3.08 -15.94 1.14
N MET A 679 3.25 -14.63 1.33
CA MET A 679 2.47 -13.62 0.60
C MET A 679 2.89 -13.70 -0.84
N GLY A 680 1.99 -14.14 -1.71
CA GLY A 680 2.07 -13.82 -3.13
C GLY A 680 3.33 -14.33 -3.84
N SER A 681 3.92 -15.46 -3.44
CA SER A 681 4.68 -16.26 -4.41
C SER A 681 3.69 -16.86 -5.40
N THR A 682 3.43 -16.12 -6.48
CA THR A 682 2.45 -16.41 -7.54
C THR A 682 1.00 -16.56 -7.07
N LEU A 683 0.06 -16.07 -7.88
CA LEU A 683 -1.37 -16.35 -7.69
C LEU A 683 -1.72 -17.86 -7.86
N GLU A 684 -0.74 -18.75 -8.01
CA GLU A 684 -0.90 -19.99 -8.78
C GLU A 684 -0.53 -21.31 -8.07
N ASP A 685 -0.02 -21.32 -6.84
CA ASP A 685 0.32 -22.61 -6.22
C ASP A 685 -0.93 -23.47 -5.90
N HIS A 686 -2.09 -22.85 -5.64
CA HIS A 686 -3.35 -23.57 -5.28
C HIS A 686 -4.66 -22.91 -5.80
N PRO A 687 -5.00 -23.02 -7.10
CA PRO A 687 -6.14 -22.29 -7.71
C PRO A 687 -7.52 -22.69 -7.17
N LEU A 688 -7.78 -23.98 -6.94
CA LEU A 688 -9.06 -24.45 -6.35
C LEU A 688 -9.22 -23.99 -4.89
N GLN A 689 -8.13 -24.00 -4.13
CA GLN A 689 -8.12 -23.55 -2.74
C GLN A 689 -8.38 -22.04 -2.67
N GLN A 690 -7.84 -21.25 -3.60
CA GLN A 690 -8.06 -19.80 -3.69
C GLN A 690 -9.47 -19.41 -4.13
N VAL A 691 -10.13 -20.17 -5.00
CA VAL A 691 -11.56 -19.95 -5.34
C VAL A 691 -12.46 -20.26 -4.14
N ILE A 692 -12.19 -21.36 -3.42
CA ILE A 692 -12.89 -21.71 -2.17
C ILE A 692 -12.62 -20.65 -1.09
N MET A 693 -11.38 -20.16 -0.98
CA MET A 693 -11.01 -19.07 -0.06
C MET A 693 -11.70 -17.76 -0.43
N ALA A 694 -11.70 -17.36 -1.70
CA ALA A 694 -12.38 -16.16 -2.18
C ALA A 694 -13.90 -16.24 -1.95
N LEU A 695 -14.52 -17.42 -2.14
CA LEU A 695 -15.93 -17.67 -1.81
C LEU A 695 -16.19 -17.77 -0.31
N GLY A 696 -15.20 -18.12 0.51
CA GLY A 696 -15.31 -18.18 1.98
C GLY A 696 -15.13 -16.83 2.68
N SER A 697 -14.33 -15.93 2.10
CA SER A 697 -13.96 -14.62 2.65
C SER A 697 -14.42 -13.40 1.84
N TRP A 698 -15.30 -13.56 0.84
CA TRP A 698 -15.75 -12.46 -0.03
C TRP A 698 -16.29 -11.25 0.76
N ARG A 699 -16.90 -11.48 1.93
CA ARG A 699 -17.39 -10.44 2.85
C ARG A 699 -16.27 -9.57 3.44
N MET A 700 -15.08 -10.13 3.65
CA MET A 700 -13.90 -9.39 4.11
C MET A 700 -13.14 -8.73 2.95
N ALA A 701 -13.37 -9.19 1.72
CA ALA A 701 -12.70 -8.67 0.52
C ALA A 701 -13.34 -7.39 -0.05
N LEU A 702 -14.61 -7.11 0.30
CA LEU A 702 -15.32 -5.91 -0.15
C LEU A 702 -15.11 -4.77 0.86
N PRO A 703 -14.31 -3.72 0.53
CA PRO A 703 -13.92 -2.67 1.46
C PRO A 703 -15.08 -2.07 2.24
N ARG A 704 -16.12 -1.68 1.49
CA ARG A 704 -17.24 -0.97 2.08
C ARG A 704 -18.15 -1.86 2.90
N PHE A 705 -18.42 -3.07 2.42
CA PHE A 705 -19.23 -4.05 3.15
C PHE A 705 -18.58 -4.45 4.47
N ALA A 706 -17.26 -4.66 4.47
CA ALA A 706 -16.50 -4.96 5.68
C ALA A 706 -16.61 -3.81 6.70
N SER A 707 -16.32 -2.58 6.26
CA SER A 707 -16.45 -1.37 7.08
C SER A 707 -17.85 -1.24 7.70
N ASP A 708 -18.91 -1.26 6.88
CA ASP A 708 -20.28 -1.12 7.33
C ASP A 708 -20.67 -2.22 8.33
N THR A 709 -20.21 -3.46 8.12
CA THR A 709 -20.47 -4.59 9.01
C THR A 709 -19.78 -4.43 10.37
N ILE A 710 -18.53 -3.98 10.38
CA ILE A 710 -17.77 -3.74 11.61
C ILE A 710 -18.44 -2.63 12.40
N VAL A 711 -18.67 -1.48 11.77
CA VAL A 711 -19.28 -0.31 12.41
C VAL A 711 -20.65 -0.65 12.99
N LYS A 712 -21.50 -1.37 12.25
CA LYS A 712 -22.79 -1.84 12.77
C LYS A 712 -22.60 -2.70 14.02
N THR A 713 -21.63 -3.62 14.00
CA THR A 713 -21.41 -4.54 15.12
C THR A 713 -20.92 -3.79 16.36
N PHE A 714 -20.03 -2.82 16.21
CA PHE A 714 -19.59 -1.96 17.31
C PHE A 714 -20.74 -1.09 17.86
N LEU A 715 -21.55 -0.48 16.99
CA LEU A 715 -22.74 0.27 17.41
C LEU A 715 -23.77 -0.60 18.14
N ASP A 716 -24.01 -1.82 17.66
CA ASP A 716 -24.90 -2.79 18.32
C ASP A 716 -24.40 -3.17 19.74
N ASN A 717 -23.10 -2.97 20.03
CA ASN A 717 -22.45 -3.28 21.32
C ASN A 717 -22.08 -1.99 22.10
N GLY A 718 -22.74 -0.86 21.83
CA GLY A 718 -22.60 0.36 22.65
C GLY A 718 -21.37 1.22 22.35
N ALA A 719 -20.68 1.02 21.23
CA ALA A 719 -19.58 1.89 20.83
C ALA A 719 -20.05 3.32 20.50
N ALA A 720 -19.22 4.31 20.83
CA ALA A 720 -19.32 5.66 20.27
C ALA A 720 -18.58 5.71 18.94
N VAL A 721 -19.21 6.27 17.89
CA VAL A 721 -18.64 6.28 16.54
C VAL A 721 -18.61 7.69 15.99
N TRP A 722 -17.43 8.17 15.63
CA TRP A 722 -17.23 9.45 14.97
C TRP A 722 -16.98 9.24 13.48
N VAL A 723 -17.75 9.89 12.62
CA VAL A 723 -17.66 9.78 11.17
C VAL A 723 -17.13 11.09 10.62
N LEU A 724 -15.93 11.03 10.04
CA LEU A 724 -15.27 12.13 9.34
C LEU A 724 -15.37 11.87 7.85
N PHE A 725 -16.01 12.77 7.13
CA PHE A 725 -16.17 12.68 5.67
C PHE A 725 -15.48 13.84 4.98
N PHE A 726 -14.75 13.55 3.92
CA PHE A 726 -14.01 14.51 3.10
C PHE A 726 -14.40 14.30 1.65
N ASP A 727 -14.85 15.34 0.95
CA ASP A 727 -15.27 15.22 -0.44
C ASP A 727 -14.41 16.12 -1.34
N GLN A 728 -13.29 15.59 -1.84
CA GLN A 728 -12.37 16.31 -2.74
C GLN A 728 -12.04 17.72 -2.20
N VAL A 729 -11.47 17.75 -0.99
CA VAL A 729 -11.24 18.96 -0.20
C VAL A 729 -9.94 19.65 -0.62
N GLY A 730 -10.00 20.97 -0.76
CA GLY A 730 -8.88 21.83 -1.15
C GLY A 730 -9.41 23.03 -1.91
N GLY A 731 -8.64 23.48 -2.90
CA GLY A 731 -9.12 24.39 -3.93
C GLY A 731 -10.08 23.71 -4.93
N VAL A 732 -10.75 24.52 -5.73
CA VAL A 732 -11.72 24.09 -6.75
C VAL A 732 -11.02 23.25 -7.82
N TYR A 733 -11.61 22.10 -8.16
CA TYR A 733 -11.06 21.18 -9.16
C TYR A 733 -12.15 20.53 -10.06
N PRO A 734 -12.74 21.26 -11.02
CA PRO A 734 -13.99 20.90 -11.69
C PRO A 734 -13.87 19.71 -12.66
N GLU A 735 -12.66 19.37 -13.08
CA GLU A 735 -12.41 18.32 -14.08
C GLU A 735 -12.57 16.90 -13.51
N ILE A 736 -12.58 16.75 -12.18
CA ILE A 736 -12.83 15.48 -11.48
C ILE A 736 -14.20 15.46 -10.79
N GLU A 737 -14.76 14.29 -10.52
CA GLU A 737 -16.02 14.16 -9.76
C GLU A 737 -15.91 13.02 -8.75
N PRO A 738 -16.61 13.08 -7.59
CA PRO A 738 -16.54 12.02 -6.60
C PRO A 738 -17.38 10.81 -7.01
N ILE A 739 -16.83 9.60 -6.86
CA ILE A 739 -17.55 8.34 -7.06
C ILE A 739 -17.62 7.58 -5.74
N ALA A 740 -18.82 7.19 -5.30
CA ALA A 740 -18.98 6.35 -4.13
C ALA A 740 -18.50 4.91 -4.41
N PRO A 741 -17.83 4.24 -3.45
CA PRO A 741 -17.51 2.82 -3.57
C PRO A 741 -18.78 1.97 -3.42
N LEU A 742 -18.76 0.79 -4.03
CA LEU A 742 -19.87 -0.16 -4.00
C LEU A 742 -20.18 -0.60 -2.58
N THR A 743 -21.45 -0.50 -2.20
CA THR A 743 -22.02 -1.16 -1.02
C THR A 743 -23.01 -2.24 -1.48
N LEU A 744 -23.11 -3.34 -0.71
CA LEU A 744 -24.15 -4.36 -0.86
C LEU A 744 -25.31 -4.12 0.12
#